data_AF-A0A1J4JA03-F1
#
_entry.id   AF-A0A1J4JA03-F1
#
_cell.length_a   1.000
_cell.length_b   1.000
_cell.length_c   1.000
_cell.angle_alpha   90.00
_cell.angle_beta   90.00
_cell.angle_gamma   90.00
#
_symmetry.space_group_name_H-M   'P 1'
#
loop_
_entity.id
_entity.type
_entity.pdbx_description
1 polymer ?
#
loop_
_entity_poly.entity_id
_entity_poly.type
_entity_poly.pdbx_seq_one_letter_code
_entity_poly.pdbx_strand_id
1 'polypeptide(L)'
;MHQIFDIVKDKTLQHTKLYRTKIESLQNEVTRSKSKVAELQSHFDESVIPQLLEKQKEASAKHKKILQQRMNEIEELKAHLISANTNLRTLTSENGQLKSAITALEQQHEDDDHQFNEIQEERMKDKQTIAKQNDDILALTQQIEQLKLDHNRAKANFTQAQEELTRVKQNHEEKEQEIQQITLQLKKLNDQIPKEKEAAKLANQELAFIKSQNESLNKELDLIKVSNRELDNKVREIQPKLDQASAELNTVKNKLKKAKEENEQKSKEISETNDNLYKVKAELSSLQFISKNKEDENSKLQNEKKNLQFHIEELENKIKNENQANEKLKKELNEEKMNSSRQSTKIESLSNAKESLQSELDNMNQQNSKYENEIRRIKESLQNFENENKKLIESKQQLQQKISNDSEEVEQLNKKIKDLSRQLKEVTVRAEEENAFSNEQKRLNLNLKGKIEELEETLHNLQSVKERNEKTIIKNEDNIRELEAKIESMVNQNKNYSENLKRQQDANNLNEREINTLQKANNEMQEVINAIRASMPNIRSIDDIPREINRLKNLANMGECISKAMGYTNGINDEDIDHILANIEEMKKNNKTMKKIQSIIEAKNHDDLLKQIQTLKEENERLKAEYRRISSLISSDANIDISKTIEEIIDKQNQLSNDLSQAADFISSLLNIITGPSSNPTRLAFPLKKSIESRLIDLVTRIKKRADSDRDQIDKALEKARSYGYDGESVTEAAEFIVAREAESERQQTLSMIGRELGDVRNLSNSEKQSYIKKNEELKKKIVKLREALSQQMEKTRKSEEELLDEIDTLQREIRQLKSDLETERKVREEITRLGAGLSSDTSYLRSKLSQKELRLVDFAEKMSKSEKQAKMLHDQQKTMRVTLENHMITKTSSSSRSDS
;
A
#
# COMPACT_ATOMS: atom_id res chain seq x y z
N MET A 1 -55.50 106.56 -170.67
CA MET A 1 -54.13 106.44 -170.12
C MET A 1 -53.91 107.28 -168.86
N HIS A 2 -54.26 108.57 -168.79
CA HIS A 2 -54.11 109.37 -167.56
C HIS A 2 -54.90 108.86 -166.33
N GLN A 3 -56.14 108.40 -166.50
CA GLN A 3 -56.96 107.90 -165.38
C GLN A 3 -56.40 106.65 -164.67
N ILE A 4 -55.56 105.83 -165.34
CA ILE A 4 -54.95 104.65 -164.71
C ILE A 4 -53.80 105.06 -163.78
N PHE A 5 -53.10 106.15 -164.11
CA PHE A 5 -51.96 106.63 -163.32
C PHE A 5 -52.41 107.21 -161.97
N ASP A 6 -53.54 107.91 -161.95
CA ASP A 6 -54.08 108.46 -160.69
C ASP A 6 -54.58 107.36 -159.75
N ILE A 7 -55.21 106.30 -160.27
CA ILE A 7 -55.68 105.17 -159.44
C ILE A 7 -54.49 104.40 -158.82
N VAL A 8 -53.42 104.18 -159.58
CA VAL A 8 -52.21 103.51 -159.06
C VAL A 8 -51.52 104.38 -158.01
N LYS A 9 -51.41 105.69 -158.24
CA LYS A 9 -50.82 106.61 -157.26
C LYS A 9 -51.60 106.63 -155.95
N ASP A 10 -52.93 106.66 -156.02
CA ASP A 10 -53.79 106.70 -154.82
C ASP A 10 -53.77 105.38 -154.05
N LYS A 11 -53.80 104.23 -154.75
CA LYS A 11 -53.64 102.92 -154.09
C LYS A 11 -52.26 102.73 -153.48
N THR A 12 -51.19 103.19 -154.14
CA THR A 12 -49.83 103.09 -153.60
C THR A 12 -49.69 103.97 -152.35
N LEU A 13 -50.30 105.16 -152.33
CA LEU A 13 -50.32 106.04 -151.17
C LEU A 13 -51.13 105.44 -150.01
N GLN A 14 -52.28 104.83 -150.28
CA GLN A 14 -53.06 104.12 -149.27
C GLN A 14 -52.31 102.92 -148.68
N HIS A 15 -51.67 102.10 -149.50
CA HIS A 15 -50.86 100.98 -149.02
C HIS A 15 -49.68 101.48 -148.18
N THR A 16 -49.01 102.56 -148.61
CA THR A 16 -47.89 103.15 -147.85
C THR A 16 -48.35 103.65 -146.47
N LYS A 17 -49.53 104.29 -146.38
CA LYS A 17 -50.11 104.67 -145.10
C LYS A 17 -50.43 103.46 -144.22
N LEU A 18 -51.05 102.42 -144.78
CA LEU A 18 -51.35 101.17 -144.05
C LEU A 18 -50.09 100.49 -143.50
N TYR A 19 -49.01 100.41 -144.29
CA TYR A 19 -47.75 99.83 -143.82
C TYR A 19 -47.10 100.69 -142.74
N ARG A 20 -47.14 102.02 -142.84
CA ARG A 20 -46.64 102.91 -141.78
C ARG A 20 -47.40 102.70 -140.48
N THR A 21 -48.73 102.66 -140.51
CA THR A 21 -49.55 102.43 -139.31
C THR A 21 -49.28 101.04 -138.71
N LYS A 22 -49.06 100.02 -139.55
CA LYS A 22 -48.71 98.67 -139.09
C LYS A 22 -47.32 98.62 -138.45
N ILE A 23 -46.33 99.30 -139.02
CA ILE A 23 -44.98 99.40 -138.45
C ILE A 23 -45.02 100.13 -137.10
N GLU A 24 -45.75 101.23 -136.98
CA GLU A 24 -45.92 101.95 -135.71
C GLU A 24 -46.61 101.08 -134.64
N SER A 25 -47.64 100.32 -135.03
CA SER A 25 -48.29 99.35 -134.13
C SER A 25 -47.31 98.28 -133.63
N LEU A 26 -46.51 97.70 -134.52
CA LEU A 26 -45.52 96.68 -134.17
C LEU A 26 -44.38 97.26 -133.31
N GLN A 27 -43.93 98.48 -133.59
CA GLN A 27 -42.94 99.16 -132.75
C GLN A 27 -43.47 99.41 -131.34
N ASN A 28 -44.74 99.83 -131.21
CA ASN A 28 -45.37 100.01 -129.90
C ASN A 28 -45.48 98.68 -129.15
N GLU A 29 -45.81 97.58 -129.84
CA GLU A 29 -45.90 96.25 -129.23
C GLU A 29 -44.52 95.72 -128.79
N VAL A 30 -43.48 95.92 -129.60
CA VAL A 30 -42.10 95.60 -129.22
C VAL A 30 -41.64 96.41 -128.00
N THR A 31 -41.98 97.70 -127.95
CA THR A 31 -41.60 98.57 -126.83
C THR A 31 -42.31 98.14 -125.54
N ARG A 32 -43.60 97.80 -125.63
CA ARG A 32 -44.39 97.27 -124.52
C ARG A 32 -43.86 95.91 -124.03
N SER A 33 -43.44 95.05 -124.95
CA SER A 33 -42.86 93.74 -124.63
C SER A 33 -41.48 93.90 -123.96
N LYS A 34 -40.63 94.81 -124.44
CA LYS A 34 -39.35 95.14 -123.80
C LYS A 34 -39.53 95.69 -122.39
N SER A 35 -40.50 96.59 -122.18
CA SER A 35 -40.83 97.12 -120.85
C SER A 35 -41.26 96.00 -119.90
N LYS A 36 -42.10 95.07 -120.37
CA LYS A 36 -42.57 93.94 -119.56
C LYS A 36 -41.45 92.94 -119.23
N VAL A 37 -40.51 92.71 -120.14
CA VAL A 37 -39.32 91.91 -119.88
C VAL A 37 -38.43 92.57 -118.84
N ALA A 38 -38.22 93.89 -118.93
CA ALA A 38 -37.44 94.64 -117.94
C ALA A 38 -38.10 94.62 -116.55
N GLU A 39 -39.43 94.78 -116.46
CA GLU A 39 -40.17 94.66 -115.20
C GLU A 39 -40.08 93.26 -114.59
N LEU A 40 -40.23 92.21 -115.40
CA LEU A 40 -40.08 90.82 -114.95
C LEU A 40 -38.65 90.57 -114.47
N GLN A 41 -37.65 91.07 -115.20
CA GLN A 41 -36.25 90.91 -114.83
C GLN A 41 -35.95 91.64 -113.51
N SER A 42 -36.43 92.87 -113.32
CA SER A 42 -36.34 93.60 -112.05
C SER A 42 -37.03 92.82 -110.91
N HIS A 43 -38.23 92.26 -111.15
CA HIS A 43 -38.92 91.47 -110.13
C HIS A 43 -38.14 90.20 -109.74
N PHE A 44 -37.49 89.53 -110.70
CA PHE A 44 -36.64 88.37 -110.39
C PHE A 44 -35.38 88.76 -109.61
N ASP A 45 -34.70 89.83 -110.03
CA ASP A 45 -33.44 90.27 -109.44
C ASP A 45 -33.63 90.92 -108.06
N GLU A 46 -34.67 91.73 -107.88
CA GLU A 46 -34.90 92.49 -106.64
C GLU A 46 -35.77 91.75 -105.62
N SER A 47 -36.62 90.82 -106.04
CA SER A 47 -37.56 90.14 -105.13
C SER A 47 -37.33 88.64 -105.05
N VAL A 48 -37.37 87.92 -106.17
CA VAL A 48 -37.36 86.44 -106.15
C VAL A 48 -36.01 85.88 -105.71
N ILE A 49 -34.90 86.37 -106.29
CA ILE A 49 -33.55 85.88 -105.96
C ILE A 49 -33.19 86.18 -104.49
N PRO A 50 -33.39 87.41 -103.95
CA PRO A 50 -33.14 87.69 -102.54
C PRO A 50 -33.97 86.83 -101.60
N GLN A 51 -35.26 86.62 -101.88
CA GLN A 51 -36.11 85.75 -101.06
C GLN A 51 -35.65 84.29 -101.05
N LEU A 52 -35.16 83.77 -102.20
CA LEU A 52 -34.61 82.42 -102.27
C LEU A 52 -33.28 82.30 -101.50
N LEU A 53 -32.40 83.28 -101.60
CA LEU A 53 -31.15 83.33 -100.85
C LEU A 53 -31.40 83.46 -99.34
N GLU A 54 -32.41 84.22 -98.94
CA GLU A 54 -32.81 84.35 -97.53
C GLU A 54 -33.39 83.03 -97.00
N LYS A 55 -34.29 82.38 -97.76
CA LYS A 55 -34.76 81.02 -97.42
C LYS A 55 -33.62 80.00 -97.34
N GLN A 56 -32.62 80.08 -98.22
CA GLN A 56 -31.44 79.22 -98.16
C GLN A 56 -30.59 79.48 -96.92
N LYS A 57 -30.38 80.76 -96.56
CA LYS A 57 -29.69 81.14 -95.32
C LYS A 57 -30.44 80.67 -94.08
N GLU A 58 -31.76 80.84 -94.04
CA GLU A 58 -32.61 80.33 -92.96
C GLU A 58 -32.56 78.81 -92.85
N ALA A 59 -32.65 78.09 -93.97
CA ALA A 59 -32.54 76.63 -93.99
C ALA A 59 -31.16 76.18 -93.50
N SER A 60 -30.08 76.83 -93.94
CA SER A 60 -28.72 76.55 -93.49
C SER A 60 -28.53 76.86 -92.00
N ALA A 61 -29.11 77.95 -91.49
CA ALA A 61 -29.06 78.31 -90.08
C ALA A 61 -29.85 77.32 -89.21
N LYS A 62 -31.04 76.88 -89.67
CA LYS A 62 -31.83 75.82 -89.03
C LYS A 62 -31.07 74.51 -88.99
N HIS A 63 -30.45 74.10 -90.11
CA HIS A 63 -29.65 72.88 -90.16
C HIS A 63 -28.44 72.94 -89.23
N LYS A 64 -27.73 74.07 -89.19
CA LYS A 64 -26.62 74.29 -88.25
C LYS A 64 -27.08 74.24 -86.79
N LYS A 65 -28.24 74.80 -86.47
CA LYS A 65 -28.83 74.73 -85.12
C LYS A 65 -29.20 73.29 -84.73
N ILE A 66 -29.80 72.53 -85.65
CA ILE A 66 -30.12 71.12 -85.43
C ILE A 66 -28.85 70.29 -85.23
N LEU A 67 -27.82 70.50 -86.05
CA LEU A 67 -26.53 69.82 -85.87
C LEU A 67 -25.90 70.12 -84.51
N GLN A 68 -25.92 71.39 -84.09
CA GLN A 68 -25.42 71.77 -82.77
C GLN A 68 -26.21 71.10 -81.64
N GLN A 69 -27.54 71.05 -81.73
CA GLN A 69 -28.39 70.34 -80.77
C GLN A 69 -28.05 68.85 -80.72
N ARG A 70 -27.90 68.20 -81.88
CA ARG A 70 -27.52 66.78 -81.95
C ARG A 70 -26.12 66.52 -81.40
N MET A 71 -25.16 67.41 -81.63
CA MET A 71 -23.83 67.29 -81.05
C MET A 71 -23.88 67.40 -79.52
N ASN A 72 -24.66 68.35 -78.98
CA ASN A 72 -24.83 68.47 -77.54
C ASN A 72 -25.51 67.23 -76.95
N GLU A 73 -26.57 66.71 -77.57
CA GLU A 73 -27.23 65.46 -77.16
C GLU A 73 -26.25 64.26 -77.17
N ILE A 74 -25.40 64.16 -78.19
CA ILE A 74 -24.39 63.10 -78.28
C ILE A 74 -23.38 63.22 -77.14
N GLU A 75 -22.92 64.42 -76.81
CA GLU A 75 -21.98 64.63 -75.70
C GLU A 75 -22.63 64.35 -74.34
N GLU A 76 -23.90 64.72 -74.13
CA GLU A 76 -24.67 64.36 -72.94
C GLU A 76 -24.83 62.83 -72.82
N LEU A 77 -25.16 62.15 -73.92
CA LEU A 77 -25.27 60.69 -73.94
C LEU A 77 -23.93 60.00 -73.68
N LYS A 78 -22.81 60.53 -74.21
CA LYS A 78 -21.48 60.03 -73.88
C LYS A 78 -21.15 60.22 -72.41
N ALA A 79 -21.47 61.37 -71.83
CA ALA A 79 -21.26 61.64 -70.41
C ALA A 79 -22.09 60.66 -69.54
N HIS A 80 -23.35 60.43 -69.89
CA HIS A 80 -24.19 59.43 -69.22
C HIS A 80 -23.63 58.02 -69.36
N LEU A 81 -23.12 57.64 -70.54
CA LEU A 81 -22.53 56.32 -70.77
C LEU A 81 -21.23 56.13 -69.98
N ILE A 82 -20.39 57.16 -69.88
CA ILE A 82 -19.18 57.14 -69.04
C ILE A 82 -19.58 56.98 -67.57
N SER A 83 -20.54 57.78 -67.09
CA SER A 83 -21.06 57.71 -65.72
C SER A 83 -21.64 56.32 -65.39
N ALA A 84 -22.45 55.76 -66.30
CA ALA A 84 -23.01 54.42 -66.16
C ALA A 84 -21.91 53.35 -66.12
N ASN A 85 -20.88 53.46 -66.96
CA ASN A 85 -19.75 52.53 -66.96
C ASN A 85 -18.90 52.63 -65.70
N THR A 86 -18.70 53.83 -65.15
CA THR A 86 -18.03 54.00 -63.85
C THR A 86 -18.85 53.35 -62.73
N ASN A 87 -20.17 53.55 -62.71
CA ASN A 87 -21.05 52.91 -61.73
C ASN A 87 -21.06 51.38 -61.87
N LEU A 88 -21.00 50.87 -63.10
CA LEU A 88 -20.90 49.43 -63.35
C LEU A 88 -19.58 48.86 -62.81
N ARG A 89 -18.47 49.58 -62.98
CA ARG A 89 -17.18 49.17 -62.41
C ARG A 89 -17.18 49.19 -60.89
N THR A 90 -17.75 50.23 -60.26
CA THR A 90 -17.86 50.28 -58.79
C THR A 90 -18.72 49.14 -58.27
N LEU A 91 -19.91 48.92 -58.84
CA LEU A 91 -20.79 47.81 -58.47
C LEU A 91 -20.13 46.43 -58.70
N THR A 92 -19.32 46.28 -59.76
CA THR A 92 -18.57 45.04 -60.01
C THR A 92 -17.50 44.82 -58.94
N SER A 93 -16.80 45.87 -58.52
CA SER A 93 -15.82 45.82 -57.43
C SER A 93 -16.48 45.50 -56.09
N GLU A 94 -17.60 46.16 -55.78
CA GLU A 94 -18.38 45.92 -54.57
C GLU A 94 -18.91 44.49 -54.53
N ASN A 95 -19.42 43.97 -55.65
CA ASN A 95 -19.85 42.57 -55.75
C ASN A 95 -18.69 41.59 -55.55
N GLY A 96 -17.48 41.93 -56.02
CA GLY A 96 -16.27 41.17 -55.73
C GLY A 96 -15.94 41.14 -54.23
N GLN A 97 -16.00 42.30 -53.57
CA GLN A 97 -15.76 42.41 -52.13
C GLN A 97 -16.82 41.66 -51.31
N LEU A 98 -18.10 41.74 -51.70
CA LEU A 98 -19.19 41.00 -51.06
C LEU A 98 -19.01 39.49 -51.21
N LYS A 99 -18.59 39.00 -52.38
CA LYS A 99 -18.26 37.58 -52.55
C LYS A 99 -17.12 37.13 -51.65
N SER A 100 -16.05 37.91 -51.56
CA SER A 100 -14.94 37.60 -50.64
C SER A 100 -15.39 37.62 -49.18
N ALA A 101 -16.28 38.54 -48.79
CA ALA A 101 -16.85 38.59 -47.46
C ALA A 101 -17.75 37.38 -47.16
N ILE A 102 -18.57 36.94 -48.14
CA ILE A 102 -19.40 35.73 -48.01
C ILE A 102 -18.51 34.50 -47.82
N THR A 103 -17.46 34.33 -48.63
CA THR A 103 -16.55 33.19 -48.48
C THR A 103 -15.82 33.20 -47.13
N ALA A 104 -15.44 34.39 -46.62
CA ALA A 104 -14.86 34.51 -45.29
C ALA A 104 -15.86 34.13 -44.17
N LEU A 105 -17.13 34.52 -44.32
CA LEU A 105 -18.19 34.15 -43.37
C LEU A 105 -18.52 32.65 -43.43
N GLU A 106 -18.51 32.04 -44.62
CA GLU A 106 -18.70 30.60 -44.80
C GLU A 106 -17.56 29.81 -44.12
N GLN A 107 -16.31 30.22 -44.32
CA GLN A 107 -15.17 29.61 -43.64
C GLN A 107 -15.26 29.77 -42.12
N GLN A 108 -15.65 30.96 -41.65
CA GLN A 108 -15.85 31.19 -40.23
C GLN A 108 -16.96 30.32 -39.65
N HIS A 109 -18.06 30.11 -40.40
CA HIS A 109 -19.13 29.21 -39.99
C HIS A 109 -18.67 27.76 -39.90
N GLU A 110 -17.85 27.29 -40.85
CA GLU A 110 -17.26 25.94 -40.78
C GLU A 110 -16.33 25.79 -39.56
N ASP A 111 -15.51 26.80 -39.28
CA ASP A 111 -14.63 26.81 -38.11
C ASP A 111 -15.43 26.82 -36.80
N ASP A 112 -16.52 27.61 -36.74
CA ASP A 112 -17.44 27.68 -35.59
C ASP A 112 -18.18 26.34 -35.39
N ASP A 113 -18.61 25.68 -36.47
CA ASP A 113 -19.23 24.34 -36.42
C ASP A 113 -18.23 23.28 -35.91
N HIS A 114 -16.97 23.37 -36.33
CA HIS A 114 -15.92 22.50 -35.80
C HIS A 114 -15.71 22.72 -34.30
N GLN A 115 -15.59 23.97 -33.85
CA GLN A 115 -15.48 24.30 -32.42
C GLN A 115 -16.70 23.84 -31.64
N PHE A 116 -17.90 24.00 -32.19
CA PHE A 116 -19.14 23.55 -31.54
C PHE A 116 -19.14 22.03 -31.34
N ASN A 117 -18.66 21.26 -32.33
CA ASN A 117 -18.55 19.81 -32.22
C ASN A 117 -17.49 19.38 -31.20
N GLU A 118 -16.34 20.04 -31.15
CA GLU A 118 -15.33 19.79 -30.12
C GLU A 118 -15.87 20.06 -28.70
N ILE A 119 -16.59 21.17 -28.52
CA ILE A 119 -17.24 21.52 -27.24
C ILE A 119 -18.32 20.48 -26.88
N GLN A 120 -19.08 19.97 -27.85
CA GLN A 120 -20.05 18.90 -27.63
C GLN A 120 -19.39 17.60 -27.15
N GLU A 121 -18.28 17.20 -27.78
CA GLU A 121 -17.52 16.01 -27.38
C GLU A 121 -16.92 16.17 -25.98
N GLU A 122 -16.34 17.32 -25.68
CA GLU A 122 -15.82 17.64 -24.34
C GLU A 122 -16.93 17.60 -23.29
N ARG A 123 -18.10 18.21 -23.58
CA ARG A 123 -19.28 18.15 -22.70
C ARG A 123 -19.74 16.72 -22.44
N MET A 124 -19.65 15.82 -23.43
CA MET A 124 -20.01 14.41 -23.26
C MET A 124 -19.00 13.66 -22.39
N LYS A 125 -17.70 13.93 -22.54
CA LYS A 125 -16.64 13.39 -21.66
C LYS A 125 -16.80 13.88 -20.22
N ASP A 126 -17.11 15.16 -20.05
CA ASP A 126 -17.39 15.74 -18.74
C ASP A 126 -18.62 15.10 -18.10
N LYS A 127 -19.69 14.90 -18.87
CA LYS A 127 -20.90 14.23 -18.37
C LYS A 127 -20.63 12.80 -17.91
N GLN A 128 -19.80 12.05 -18.63
CA GLN A 128 -19.36 10.70 -18.22
C GLN A 128 -18.50 10.75 -16.95
N THR A 129 -17.60 11.72 -16.86
CA THR A 129 -16.75 11.93 -15.68
C THR A 129 -17.58 12.26 -14.45
N ILE A 130 -18.56 13.16 -14.59
CA ILE A 130 -19.52 13.52 -13.52
C ILE A 130 -20.34 12.30 -13.10
N ALA A 131 -20.82 11.49 -14.05
CA ALA A 131 -21.55 10.26 -13.72
C ALA A 131 -20.71 9.31 -12.87
N LYS A 132 -19.46 9.07 -13.27
CA LYS A 132 -18.52 8.23 -12.50
C LYS A 132 -18.22 8.81 -11.12
N GLN A 133 -18.01 10.12 -11.03
CA GLN A 133 -17.81 10.80 -9.75
C GLN A 133 -19.03 10.69 -8.85
N ASN A 134 -20.24 10.75 -9.39
CA ASN A 134 -21.47 10.55 -8.61
C ASN A 134 -21.59 9.12 -8.09
N ASP A 135 -21.22 8.11 -8.87
CA ASP A 135 -21.19 6.72 -8.43
C ASP A 135 -20.16 6.52 -7.31
N ASP A 136 -18.97 7.12 -7.42
CA ASP A 136 -17.93 7.09 -6.39
C ASP A 136 -18.41 7.81 -5.11
N ILE A 137 -19.07 8.96 -5.24
CA ILE A 137 -19.67 9.68 -4.11
C ILE A 137 -20.75 8.82 -3.43
N LEU A 138 -21.58 8.12 -4.20
CA LEU A 138 -22.61 7.24 -3.66
C LEU A 138 -21.99 6.08 -2.87
N ALA A 139 -20.96 5.45 -3.41
CA ALA A 139 -20.22 4.37 -2.73
C ALA A 139 -19.53 4.84 -1.45
N LEU A 140 -18.87 6.01 -1.49
CA LEU A 140 -18.25 6.62 -0.30
C LEU A 140 -19.29 7.01 0.75
N THR A 141 -20.46 7.50 0.31
CA THR A 141 -21.56 7.84 1.23
C THR A 141 -22.07 6.59 1.95
N GLN A 142 -22.23 5.47 1.25
CA GLN A 142 -22.59 4.18 1.84
C GLN A 142 -21.53 3.68 2.83
N GLN A 143 -20.23 3.81 2.49
CA GLN A 143 -19.14 3.47 3.41
C GLN A 143 -19.15 4.34 4.67
N ILE A 144 -19.36 5.65 4.55
CA ILE A 144 -19.48 6.56 5.69
C ILE A 144 -20.67 6.17 6.58
N GLU A 145 -21.79 5.80 5.98
CA GLU A 145 -22.99 5.37 6.71
C GLU A 145 -22.76 4.06 7.47
N GLN A 146 -22.06 3.10 6.85
CA GLN A 146 -21.62 1.87 7.50
C GLN A 146 -20.65 2.16 8.66
N LEU A 147 -19.65 3.01 8.46
CA LEU A 147 -18.71 3.43 9.50
C LEU A 147 -19.42 4.15 10.66
N LYS A 148 -20.46 4.93 10.39
CA LYS A 148 -21.29 5.55 11.43
C LYS A 148 -22.04 4.49 12.26
N LEU A 149 -22.60 3.47 11.61
CA LEU A 149 -23.26 2.36 12.31
C LEU A 149 -22.27 1.60 13.20
N ASP A 150 -21.07 1.30 12.67
CA ASP A 150 -20.04 0.59 13.42
C ASP A 150 -19.47 1.45 14.55
N HIS A 151 -19.29 2.76 14.34
CA HIS A 151 -18.91 3.69 15.40
C HIS A 151 -19.97 3.74 16.51
N ASN A 152 -21.26 3.79 16.16
CA ASN A 152 -22.34 3.79 17.14
C ASN A 152 -22.39 2.47 17.93
N ARG A 153 -22.14 1.32 17.28
CA ARG A 153 -22.00 0.02 17.97
C ARG A 153 -20.80 0.00 18.91
N ALA A 154 -19.63 0.46 18.45
CA ALA A 154 -18.42 0.55 19.27
C ALA A 154 -18.63 1.49 20.47
N LYS A 155 -19.32 2.62 20.26
CA LYS A 155 -19.68 3.56 21.33
C LYS A 155 -20.62 2.91 22.35
N ALA A 156 -21.63 2.17 21.90
CA ALA A 156 -22.52 1.43 22.80
C ALA A 156 -21.75 0.39 23.65
N ASN A 157 -20.87 -0.37 23.01
CA ASN A 157 -20.00 -1.34 23.70
C ASN A 157 -19.06 -0.66 24.69
N PHE A 158 -18.50 0.50 24.33
CA PHE A 158 -17.65 1.28 25.24
C PHE A 158 -18.43 1.78 26.47
N THR A 159 -19.65 2.28 26.28
CA THR A 159 -20.51 2.68 27.40
C THR A 159 -20.80 1.48 28.31
N GLN A 160 -21.12 0.32 27.74
CA GLN A 160 -21.33 -0.91 28.52
C GLN A 160 -20.08 -1.31 29.31
N ALA A 161 -18.90 -1.31 28.67
CA ALA A 161 -17.64 -1.61 29.35
C ALA A 161 -17.32 -0.59 30.46
N GLN A 162 -17.69 0.68 30.27
CA GLN A 162 -17.52 1.72 31.27
C GLN A 162 -18.46 1.52 32.46
N GLU A 163 -19.70 1.08 32.23
CA GLU A 163 -20.65 0.68 33.28
C GLU A 163 -20.20 -0.57 34.04
N GLU A 164 -19.61 -1.55 33.36
CA GLU A 164 -19.02 -2.72 34.00
C GLU A 164 -17.79 -2.33 34.85
N LEU A 165 -16.94 -1.43 34.34
CA LEU A 165 -15.80 -0.92 35.09
C LEU A 165 -16.22 -0.15 36.35
N THR A 166 -17.28 0.66 36.30
CA THR A 166 -17.79 1.34 37.50
C THR A 166 -18.38 0.35 38.51
N ARG A 167 -19.09 -0.70 38.06
CA ARG A 167 -19.54 -1.78 38.95
C ARG A 167 -18.38 -2.52 39.62
N VAL A 168 -17.33 -2.85 38.87
CA VAL A 168 -16.14 -3.52 39.42
C VAL A 168 -15.42 -2.62 40.43
N LYS A 169 -15.28 -1.31 40.15
CA LYS A 169 -14.70 -0.36 41.10
C LYS A 169 -15.51 -0.26 42.39
N GLN A 170 -16.83 -0.19 42.29
CA GLN A 170 -17.70 -0.15 43.46
C GLN A 170 -17.56 -1.43 44.30
N ASN A 171 -17.55 -2.60 43.67
CA ASN A 171 -17.36 -3.88 44.37
C ASN A 171 -15.95 -3.96 45.02
N HIS A 172 -14.92 -3.44 44.36
CA HIS A 172 -13.59 -3.33 44.95
C HIS A 172 -13.60 -2.43 46.19
N GLU A 173 -14.23 -1.25 46.13
CA GLU A 173 -14.37 -0.35 47.29
C GLU A 173 -15.12 -1.01 48.46
N GLU A 174 -16.20 -1.74 48.18
CA GLU A 174 -16.94 -2.52 49.19
C GLU A 174 -16.04 -3.58 49.85
N LYS A 175 -15.24 -4.29 49.06
CA LYS A 175 -14.29 -5.29 49.58
C LYS A 175 -13.12 -4.68 50.34
N GLU A 176 -12.64 -3.53 49.91
CA GLU A 176 -11.63 -2.75 50.64
C GLU A 176 -12.14 -2.35 52.03
N GLN A 177 -13.39 -1.88 52.11
CA GLN A 177 -14.04 -1.54 53.38
C GLN A 177 -14.21 -2.77 54.27
N GLU A 178 -14.59 -3.92 53.71
CA GLU A 178 -14.70 -5.19 54.45
C GLU A 178 -13.33 -5.61 55.02
N ILE A 179 -12.26 -5.52 54.23
CA ILE A 179 -10.88 -5.78 54.66
C ILE A 179 -10.47 -4.82 55.79
N GLN A 180 -10.79 -3.53 55.69
CA GLN A 180 -10.51 -2.55 56.73
C GLN A 180 -11.24 -2.87 58.04
N GLN A 181 -12.51 -3.30 57.96
CA GLN A 181 -13.29 -3.72 59.14
C GLN A 181 -12.68 -4.96 59.79
N ILE A 182 -12.33 -5.98 59.00
CA ILE A 182 -11.66 -7.20 59.51
C ILE A 182 -10.32 -6.85 60.16
N THR A 183 -9.54 -5.95 59.55
CA THR A 183 -8.25 -5.50 60.08
C THR A 183 -8.43 -4.78 61.43
N LEU A 184 -9.46 -3.94 61.56
CA LEU A 184 -9.80 -3.30 62.84
C LEU A 184 -10.25 -4.30 63.91
N GLN A 185 -11.03 -5.32 63.53
CA GLN A 185 -11.43 -6.40 64.44
C GLN A 185 -10.21 -7.21 64.92
N LEU A 186 -9.30 -7.58 64.01
CA LEU A 186 -8.05 -8.27 64.36
C LEU A 186 -7.18 -7.43 65.29
N LYS A 187 -7.08 -6.11 65.05
CA LYS A 187 -6.34 -5.20 65.94
C LYS A 187 -6.96 -5.16 67.35
N LYS A 188 -8.28 -5.06 67.47
CA LYS A 188 -8.98 -5.08 68.76
C LYS A 188 -8.77 -6.39 69.52
N LEU A 189 -8.84 -7.54 68.83
CA LEU A 189 -8.56 -8.85 69.40
C LEU A 189 -7.10 -8.95 69.87
N ASN A 190 -6.16 -8.49 69.04
CA ASN A 190 -4.73 -8.52 69.37
C ASN A 190 -4.39 -7.61 70.56
N ASP A 191 -5.10 -6.48 70.73
CA ASP A 191 -4.98 -5.60 71.89
C ASP A 191 -5.66 -6.15 73.16
N GLN A 192 -6.61 -7.09 73.03
CA GLN A 192 -7.28 -7.76 74.16
C GLN A 192 -6.45 -8.91 74.75
N ILE A 193 -5.73 -9.66 73.92
CA ILE A 193 -4.85 -10.78 74.35
C ILE A 193 -3.88 -10.39 75.50
N PRO A 194 -3.13 -9.28 75.44
CA PRO A 194 -2.22 -8.91 76.53
C PRO A 194 -2.97 -8.47 77.79
N LYS A 195 -4.17 -7.88 77.67
CA LYS A 195 -4.99 -7.47 78.83
C LYS A 195 -5.54 -8.67 79.58
N GLU A 196 -5.99 -9.70 78.88
CA GLU A 196 -6.41 -10.95 79.52
C GLU A 196 -5.22 -11.70 80.14
N LYS A 197 -4.04 -11.63 79.51
CA LYS A 197 -2.81 -12.21 80.06
C LYS A 197 -2.34 -11.50 81.35
N GLU A 198 -2.48 -10.18 81.43
CA GLU A 198 -2.27 -9.39 82.65
C GLU A 198 -3.32 -9.71 83.73
N ALA A 199 -4.59 -9.79 83.35
CA ALA A 199 -5.67 -10.18 84.27
C ALA A 199 -5.44 -11.58 84.87
N ALA A 200 -4.99 -12.54 84.05
CA ALA A 200 -4.63 -13.88 84.51
C ALA A 200 -3.40 -13.88 85.44
N LYS A 201 -2.43 -12.97 85.25
CA LYS A 201 -1.31 -12.79 86.19
C LYS A 201 -1.77 -12.21 87.52
N LEU A 202 -2.61 -11.18 87.49
CA LEU A 202 -3.19 -10.55 88.69
C LEU A 202 -4.02 -11.54 89.49
N ALA A 203 -4.89 -12.32 88.84
CA ALA A 203 -5.67 -13.36 89.49
C ALA A 203 -4.78 -14.43 90.17
N ASN A 204 -3.66 -14.81 89.54
CA ASN A 204 -2.70 -15.74 90.16
C ASN A 204 -1.94 -15.12 91.34
N GLN A 205 -1.64 -13.82 91.31
CA GLN A 205 -1.05 -13.10 92.43
C GLN A 205 -2.03 -12.96 93.61
N GLU A 206 -3.29 -12.66 93.33
CA GLU A 206 -4.36 -12.61 94.36
C GLU A 206 -4.57 -13.98 95.00
N LEU A 207 -4.54 -15.07 94.21
CA LEU A 207 -4.67 -16.43 94.73
C LEU A 207 -3.48 -16.82 95.64
N ALA A 208 -2.27 -16.36 95.32
CA ALA A 208 -1.09 -16.51 96.19
C ALA A 208 -1.20 -15.68 97.47
N PHE A 209 -1.70 -14.45 97.37
CA PHE A 209 -1.94 -13.57 98.52
C PHE A 209 -2.95 -14.18 99.49
N ILE A 210 -4.11 -14.64 98.99
CA ILE A 210 -5.17 -15.27 99.78
C ILE A 210 -4.66 -16.53 100.51
N LYS A 211 -3.80 -17.33 99.86
CA LYS A 211 -3.16 -18.48 100.52
C LYS A 211 -2.30 -18.06 101.71
N SER A 212 -1.48 -17.00 101.58
CA SER A 212 -0.68 -16.50 102.69
C SER A 212 -1.53 -15.86 103.81
N GLN A 213 -2.64 -15.21 103.44
CA GLN A 213 -3.56 -14.60 104.39
C GLN A 213 -4.29 -15.65 105.23
N ASN A 214 -4.67 -16.79 104.64
CA ASN A 214 -5.24 -17.91 105.38
C ASN A 214 -4.24 -18.56 106.35
N GLU A 215 -2.96 -18.63 106.01
CA GLU A 215 -1.92 -19.09 106.96
C GLU A 215 -1.70 -18.09 108.11
N SER A 216 -1.82 -16.78 107.85
CA SER A 216 -1.71 -15.75 108.89
C SER A 216 -2.92 -15.76 109.82
N LEU A 217 -4.14 -15.86 109.28
CA LEU A 217 -5.38 -15.89 110.06
C LEU A 217 -5.46 -17.12 110.97
N ASN A 218 -4.94 -18.28 110.54
CA ASN A 218 -4.84 -19.45 111.42
C ASN A 218 -3.88 -19.22 112.60
N LYS A 219 -2.77 -18.49 112.40
CA LYS A 219 -1.84 -18.12 113.48
C LYS A 219 -2.45 -17.09 114.44
N GLU A 220 -3.21 -16.13 113.92
CA GLU A 220 -3.93 -15.14 114.75
C GLU A 220 -5.06 -15.78 115.56
N LEU A 221 -5.78 -16.76 115.01
CA LEU A 221 -6.83 -17.48 115.73
C LEU A 221 -6.28 -18.21 116.97
N ASP A 222 -5.06 -18.75 116.88
CA ASP A 222 -4.39 -19.40 118.01
C ASP A 222 -3.87 -18.39 119.05
N LEU A 223 -3.44 -17.20 118.62
CA LEU A 223 -3.03 -16.10 119.51
C LEU A 223 -4.24 -15.46 120.25
N ILE A 224 -5.38 -15.30 119.59
CA ILE A 224 -6.59 -14.73 120.19
C ILE A 224 -7.14 -15.65 121.29
N LYS A 225 -7.04 -16.98 121.14
CA LYS A 225 -7.39 -17.94 122.21
C LYS A 225 -6.51 -17.78 123.46
N VAL A 226 -5.26 -17.36 123.30
CA VAL A 226 -4.34 -17.07 124.42
C VAL A 226 -4.65 -15.71 125.05
N SER A 227 -4.88 -14.68 124.24
CA SER A 227 -5.18 -13.32 124.71
C SER A 227 -6.52 -13.20 125.46
N ASN A 228 -7.54 -13.98 125.09
CA ASN A 228 -8.83 -13.97 125.81
C ASN A 228 -8.72 -14.55 127.22
N ARG A 229 -7.72 -15.39 127.51
CA ARG A 229 -7.44 -15.86 128.90
C ARG A 229 -6.73 -14.79 129.74
N GLU A 230 -6.06 -13.82 129.13
CA GLU A 230 -5.32 -12.76 129.83
C GLU A 230 -6.17 -11.50 130.10
N LEU A 231 -7.12 -11.16 129.22
CA LEU A 231 -8.00 -10.01 129.40
C LEU A 231 -8.99 -10.19 130.56
N ASP A 232 -9.45 -11.43 130.82
CA ASP A 232 -10.26 -11.77 131.99
C ASP A 232 -9.54 -11.49 133.33
N ASN A 233 -8.21 -11.45 133.34
CA ASN A 233 -7.40 -11.15 134.53
C ASN A 233 -7.16 -9.64 134.73
N LYS A 234 -7.07 -8.83 133.65
CA LYS A 234 -6.74 -7.40 133.74
C LYS A 234 -7.94 -6.49 134.04
N VAL A 235 -9.16 -6.89 133.69
CA VAL A 235 -10.37 -6.11 134.00
C VAL A 235 -10.63 -5.99 135.51
N ARG A 236 -10.10 -6.91 136.33
CA ARG A 236 -10.22 -6.87 137.80
C ARG A 236 -9.31 -5.84 138.50
N GLU A 237 -8.31 -5.25 137.82
CA GLU A 237 -7.29 -4.43 138.50
C GLU A 237 -7.40 -2.91 138.31
N ILE A 238 -8.06 -2.40 137.27
CA ILE A 238 -7.93 -0.98 136.90
C ILE A 238 -8.99 -0.08 137.58
N GLN A 239 -10.01 -0.68 138.18
CA GLN A 239 -11.12 0.01 138.86
C GLN A 239 -10.73 1.07 139.91
N PRO A 240 -9.63 1.00 140.68
CA PRO A 240 -9.31 1.99 141.71
C PRO A 240 -8.35 3.12 141.26
N LYS A 241 -7.69 3.01 140.10
CA LYS A 241 -6.77 4.08 139.64
C LYS A 241 -7.49 5.29 139.05
N LEU A 242 -8.75 5.10 138.62
CA LEU A 242 -9.58 6.15 138.02
C LEU A 242 -10.06 7.19 139.07
N ASP A 243 -10.16 6.81 140.34
CA ASP A 243 -10.72 7.65 141.41
C ASP A 243 -9.70 8.60 142.06
N GLN A 244 -8.41 8.26 142.04
CA GLN A 244 -7.37 9.04 142.76
C GLN A 244 -6.85 10.26 141.98
N ALA A 245 -6.93 10.26 140.64
CA ALA A 245 -6.41 11.36 139.82
C ALA A 245 -7.39 12.53 139.66
N SER A 246 -8.69 12.30 139.82
CA SER A 246 -9.73 13.33 139.68
C SER A 246 -9.62 14.45 140.74
N ALA A 247 -9.11 14.13 141.94
CA ALA A 247 -9.08 15.04 143.08
C ALA A 247 -7.95 16.09 143.05
N GLU A 248 -6.83 15.83 142.36
CA GLU A 248 -5.70 16.77 142.28
C GLU A 248 -5.86 17.85 141.18
N LEU A 249 -6.81 17.66 140.26
CA LEU A 249 -7.12 18.58 139.17
C LEU A 249 -7.56 19.98 139.66
N ASN A 250 -8.10 20.09 140.88
CA ASN A 250 -8.59 21.35 141.43
C ASN A 250 -7.52 22.21 142.12
N THR A 251 -6.43 21.64 142.61
CA THR A 251 -5.35 22.36 143.33
C THR A 251 -4.26 22.89 142.38
N VAL A 252 -4.19 22.41 141.13
CA VAL A 252 -3.30 22.92 140.07
C VAL A 252 -3.87 24.17 139.37
N LYS A 253 -5.20 24.32 139.35
CA LYS A 253 -5.90 25.43 138.65
C LYS A 253 -5.50 26.83 139.16
N ASN A 254 -5.05 26.95 140.41
CA ASN A 254 -4.59 28.20 141.03
C ASN A 254 -3.08 28.49 140.84
N LYS A 255 -2.32 27.64 140.15
CA LYS A 255 -0.89 27.84 139.88
C LYS A 255 -0.55 28.15 138.41
N LEU A 256 -1.51 28.09 137.47
CA LEU A 256 -1.31 28.49 136.05
C LEU A 256 -1.17 30.03 135.84
N LYS A 257 -1.35 30.83 136.91
CA LYS A 257 -1.10 32.30 136.97
C LYS A 257 0.35 32.64 137.40
N LYS A 258 1.02 31.64 137.95
CA LYS A 258 2.43 31.45 138.20
C LYS A 258 3.28 31.02 137.02
N ALA A 259 4.32 31.71 136.60
CA ALA A 259 5.27 31.08 135.68
C ALA A 259 4.56 30.50 134.43
N LYS A 260 3.94 31.36 133.63
CA LYS A 260 4.69 32.41 132.95
C LYS A 260 5.97 31.83 132.33
N GLU A 261 6.50 32.69 131.50
CA GLU A 261 7.88 33.10 131.59
C GLU A 261 8.81 32.34 130.66
N GLU A 262 8.57 31.10 130.24
CA GLU A 262 9.68 30.41 129.54
C GLU A 262 9.41 29.51 128.34
N ASN A 263 8.17 29.28 127.88
CA ASN A 263 8.03 28.63 126.54
C ASN A 263 6.85 29.11 125.68
N GLU A 264 6.17 30.10 126.26
CA GLU A 264 5.60 31.34 125.72
C GLU A 264 6.49 32.11 124.70
N GLN A 265 7.43 31.50 123.97
CA GLN A 265 8.12 32.25 122.92
C GLN A 265 8.64 31.39 121.75
N LYS A 266 7.75 30.95 120.85
CA LYS A 266 8.06 30.58 119.43
C LYS A 266 8.13 29.10 119.01
N SER A 267 7.60 28.15 119.76
CA SER A 267 7.25 26.82 119.18
C SER A 267 5.75 26.57 119.02
N LYS A 268 4.88 27.50 119.46
CA LYS A 268 3.45 27.23 119.69
C LYS A 268 2.46 28.21 119.06
N GLU A 269 2.88 28.95 118.02
CA GLU A 269 1.94 29.68 117.15
C GLU A 269 2.03 29.21 115.69
N ILE A 270 2.47 27.96 115.48
CA ILE A 270 2.29 27.19 114.23
C ILE A 270 0.79 26.87 113.95
N SER A 271 -0.13 27.60 114.57
CA SER A 271 -1.58 27.42 114.46
C SER A 271 -2.36 28.73 114.28
N GLU A 272 -1.73 29.91 114.27
CA GLU A 272 -2.45 31.18 114.04
C GLU A 272 -2.41 31.63 112.58
N THR A 273 -1.70 30.88 111.74
CA THR A 273 -1.66 31.01 110.28
C THR A 273 -2.99 30.72 109.59
N ASN A 274 -4.05 30.35 110.33
CA ASN A 274 -5.43 30.29 109.84
C ASN A 274 -6.27 31.55 110.17
N ASP A 275 -5.75 32.47 111.01
CA ASP A 275 -6.36 33.79 111.29
C ASP A 275 -5.74 34.93 110.46
N ASN A 276 -4.75 34.62 109.61
CA ASN A 276 -4.20 35.55 108.63
C ASN A 276 -5.22 35.97 107.54
N LEU A 277 -6.45 35.43 107.56
CA LEU A 277 -7.59 35.84 106.73
C LEU A 277 -8.26 37.15 107.23
N TYR A 278 -8.10 37.56 108.49
CA TYR A 278 -8.61 38.86 108.97
C TYR A 278 -7.55 39.98 109.03
N LYS A 279 -6.27 39.70 108.74
CA LYS A 279 -5.22 40.72 108.78
C LYS A 279 -5.14 41.63 107.55
N VAL A 280 -5.77 41.31 106.43
CA VAL A 280 -6.07 42.35 105.42
C VAL A 280 -7.26 43.23 105.86
N LYS A 281 -8.14 42.75 106.76
CA LYS A 281 -9.23 43.59 107.32
C LYS A 281 -8.69 44.73 108.20
N ALA A 282 -7.44 44.68 108.65
CA ALA A 282 -6.78 45.78 109.38
C ALA A 282 -5.99 46.74 108.47
N GLU A 283 -5.54 46.31 107.28
CA GLU A 283 -5.12 47.25 106.22
C GLU A 283 -6.28 48.17 105.79
N LEU A 284 -7.53 47.68 105.92
CA LEU A 284 -8.78 48.47 105.77
C LEU A 284 -8.94 49.60 106.80
N SER A 285 -8.37 49.49 108.00
CA SER A 285 -8.44 50.56 109.01
C SER A 285 -7.37 51.66 108.81
N SER A 286 -6.30 51.37 108.07
CA SER A 286 -5.37 52.42 107.62
C SER A 286 -6.02 53.36 106.59
N LEU A 287 -6.91 52.82 105.74
CA LEU A 287 -7.74 53.59 104.82
C LEU A 287 -8.84 54.38 105.54
N GLN A 288 -9.24 54.00 106.75
CA GLN A 288 -10.21 54.74 107.55
C GLN A 288 -9.61 56.04 108.13
N PHE A 289 -8.28 56.11 108.31
CA PHE A 289 -7.58 57.36 108.64
C PHE A 289 -7.46 58.29 107.41
N ILE A 290 -7.28 57.72 106.21
CA ILE A 290 -7.31 58.47 104.93
C ILE A 290 -8.73 59.01 104.65
N SER A 291 -9.78 58.25 105.02
CA SER A 291 -11.18 58.69 104.91
C SER A 291 -11.50 59.92 105.75
N LYS A 292 -10.88 60.07 106.94
CA LYS A 292 -11.10 61.23 107.80
C LYS A 292 -10.43 62.50 107.25
N ASN A 293 -9.27 62.37 106.61
CA ASN A 293 -8.63 63.49 105.88
C ASN A 293 -9.42 63.93 104.64
N LYS A 294 -10.23 63.04 104.05
CA LYS A 294 -11.12 63.35 102.91
C LYS A 294 -12.41 64.07 103.34
N GLU A 295 -12.90 63.91 104.57
CA GLU A 295 -14.02 64.69 105.11
C GLU A 295 -13.66 66.16 105.36
N ASP A 296 -12.42 66.44 105.77
CA ASP A 296 -11.91 67.81 105.92
C ASP A 296 -11.73 68.52 104.54
N GLU A 297 -11.49 67.76 103.47
CA GLU A 297 -11.47 68.25 102.08
C GLU A 297 -12.89 68.54 101.55
N ASN A 298 -13.87 67.73 101.93
CA ASN A 298 -15.27 67.90 101.54
C ASN A 298 -15.91 69.17 102.16
N SER A 299 -15.47 69.54 103.37
CA SER A 299 -15.88 70.77 104.05
C SER A 299 -15.42 72.04 103.31
N LYS A 300 -14.29 71.98 102.60
CA LYS A 300 -13.80 73.10 101.76
C LYS A 300 -14.59 73.23 100.45
N LEU A 301 -14.89 72.10 99.80
CA LEU A 301 -15.70 72.05 98.57
C LEU A 301 -17.13 72.57 98.78
N GLN A 302 -17.69 72.40 99.98
CA GLN A 302 -19.03 72.88 100.29
C GLN A 302 -19.12 74.41 100.43
N ASN A 303 -18.02 75.09 100.78
CA ASN A 303 -17.95 76.55 100.72
C ASN A 303 -17.79 77.07 99.28
N GLU A 304 -17.10 76.33 98.41
CA GLU A 304 -16.95 76.65 96.99
C GLU A 304 -18.30 76.55 96.23
N LYS A 305 -19.14 75.58 96.61
CA LYS A 305 -20.51 75.44 96.10
C LYS A 305 -21.38 76.70 96.34
N LYS A 306 -21.23 77.38 97.48
CA LYS A 306 -21.99 78.61 97.76
C LYS A 306 -21.58 79.77 96.85
N ASN A 307 -20.29 79.87 96.49
CA ASN A 307 -19.81 80.90 95.56
C ASN A 307 -20.32 80.64 94.13
N LEU A 308 -20.38 79.39 93.70
CA LEU A 308 -20.91 79.02 92.37
C LEU A 308 -22.40 79.35 92.23
N GLN A 309 -23.17 79.30 93.31
CA GLN A 309 -24.60 79.58 93.28
C GLN A 309 -24.90 81.06 92.98
N PHE A 310 -24.01 81.99 93.37
CA PHE A 310 -24.13 83.42 93.04
C PHE A 310 -23.87 83.69 91.55
N HIS A 311 -22.99 82.93 90.90
CA HIS A 311 -22.73 83.03 89.46
C HIS A 311 -23.90 82.55 88.59
N ILE A 312 -24.74 81.65 89.11
CA ILE A 312 -25.88 81.11 88.35
C ILE A 312 -26.95 82.20 88.12
N GLU A 313 -27.25 83.01 89.13
CA GLU A 313 -28.22 84.12 89.02
C GLU A 313 -27.79 85.17 87.98
N GLU A 314 -26.49 85.40 87.80
CA GLU A 314 -25.98 86.35 86.80
C GLU A 314 -26.13 85.82 85.37
N LEU A 315 -26.01 84.51 85.18
CA LEU A 315 -26.15 83.86 83.87
C LEU A 315 -27.60 83.82 83.38
N GLU A 316 -28.57 83.66 84.26
CA GLU A 316 -29.99 83.63 83.88
C GLU A 316 -30.45 84.94 83.23
N ASN A 317 -29.94 86.07 83.70
CA ASN A 317 -30.24 87.37 83.11
C ASN A 317 -29.64 87.55 81.70
N LYS A 318 -28.48 86.95 81.40
CA LYS A 318 -27.91 86.94 80.04
C LYS A 318 -28.72 86.08 79.08
N ILE A 319 -29.19 84.92 79.53
CA ILE A 319 -30.00 83.98 78.74
C ILE A 319 -31.27 84.65 78.20
N LYS A 320 -31.93 85.49 79.00
CA LYS A 320 -33.17 86.17 78.59
C LYS A 320 -32.97 87.10 77.39
N ASN A 321 -31.83 87.78 77.30
CA ASN A 321 -31.51 88.69 76.20
C ASN A 321 -31.11 87.92 74.93
N GLU A 322 -30.35 86.84 75.05
CA GLU A 322 -29.97 86.00 73.90
C GLU A 322 -31.17 85.32 73.24
N ASN A 323 -32.20 84.94 74.00
CA ASN A 323 -33.40 84.31 73.45
C ASN A 323 -34.17 85.21 72.47
N GLN A 324 -34.17 86.52 72.68
CA GLN A 324 -34.81 87.46 71.74
C GLN A 324 -34.02 87.62 70.43
N ALA A 325 -32.70 87.53 70.48
CA ALA A 325 -31.84 87.54 69.29
C ALA A 325 -31.99 86.24 68.47
N ASN A 326 -32.11 85.10 69.14
CA ASN A 326 -32.28 83.79 68.50
C ASN A 326 -33.55 83.67 67.65
N GLU A 327 -34.65 84.30 68.03
CA GLU A 327 -35.89 84.25 67.24
C GLU A 327 -35.80 85.01 65.90
N LYS A 328 -35.01 86.08 65.83
CA LYS A 328 -34.73 86.77 64.56
C LYS A 328 -33.84 85.92 63.65
N LEU A 329 -32.77 85.36 64.20
CA LEU A 329 -31.85 84.49 63.47
C LEU A 329 -32.54 83.21 62.93
N LYS A 330 -33.52 82.66 63.65
CA LYS A 330 -34.29 81.50 63.17
C LYS A 330 -35.07 81.78 61.88
N LYS A 331 -35.58 82.99 61.70
CA LYS A 331 -36.33 83.34 60.47
C LYS A 331 -35.40 83.42 59.27
N GLU A 332 -34.27 84.10 59.42
CA GLU A 332 -33.24 84.20 58.38
C GLU A 332 -32.66 82.82 58.03
N LEU A 333 -32.39 81.99 59.05
CA LEU A 333 -31.90 80.61 58.87
C LEU A 333 -32.88 79.73 58.08
N ASN A 334 -34.18 79.92 58.23
CA ASN A 334 -35.18 79.13 57.50
C ASN A 334 -35.26 79.50 56.02
N GLU A 335 -35.13 80.78 55.68
CA GLU A 335 -35.06 81.22 54.27
C GLU A 335 -33.79 80.70 53.60
N GLU A 336 -32.66 80.74 54.31
CA GLU A 336 -31.38 80.25 53.79
C GLU A 336 -31.36 78.72 53.64
N LYS A 337 -32.02 77.98 54.55
CA LYS A 337 -32.22 76.52 54.41
C LYS A 337 -33.04 76.15 53.17
N MET A 338 -34.08 76.91 52.84
CA MET A 338 -34.89 76.65 51.64
C MET A 338 -34.09 76.90 50.36
N ASN A 339 -33.21 77.90 50.37
CA ASN A 339 -32.32 78.18 49.25
C ASN A 339 -31.21 77.12 49.11
N SER A 340 -30.62 76.70 50.24
CA SER A 340 -29.65 75.59 50.30
C SER A 340 -30.23 74.26 49.80
N SER A 341 -31.49 73.95 50.14
CA SER A 341 -32.18 72.74 49.65
C SER A 341 -32.32 72.71 48.12
N ARG A 342 -32.64 73.87 47.50
CA ARG A 342 -32.70 73.99 46.03
C ARG A 342 -31.33 73.87 45.36
N GLN A 343 -30.29 74.38 46.00
CA GLN A 343 -28.92 74.20 45.51
C GLN A 343 -28.45 72.75 45.67
N SER A 344 -28.79 72.09 46.78
CA SER A 344 -28.46 70.68 47.04
C SER A 344 -29.06 69.75 46.00
N THR A 345 -30.34 69.92 45.66
CA THR A 345 -31.00 69.12 44.60
C THR A 345 -30.37 69.35 43.22
N LYS A 346 -29.93 70.58 42.93
CA LYS A 346 -29.21 70.88 41.68
C LYS A 346 -27.82 70.23 41.67
N ILE A 347 -27.08 70.29 42.78
CA ILE A 347 -25.78 69.63 42.95
C ILE A 347 -25.93 68.12 42.80
N GLU A 348 -26.96 67.51 43.39
CA GLU A 348 -27.23 66.08 43.31
C GLU A 348 -27.53 65.64 41.87
N SER A 349 -28.35 66.40 41.13
CA SER A 349 -28.60 66.11 39.71
C SER A 349 -27.33 66.21 38.85
N LEU A 350 -26.45 67.18 39.13
CA LEU A 350 -25.17 67.31 38.44
C LEU A 350 -24.15 66.24 38.86
N SER A 351 -24.19 65.79 40.12
CA SER A 351 -23.37 64.68 40.60
C SER A 351 -23.75 63.37 39.93
N ASN A 352 -25.05 63.09 39.84
CA ASN A 352 -25.57 61.90 39.15
C ASN A 352 -25.22 61.93 37.65
N ALA A 353 -25.30 63.09 37.00
CA ALA A 353 -24.87 63.24 35.61
C ALA A 353 -23.35 63.03 35.45
N LYS A 354 -22.54 63.54 36.39
CA LYS A 354 -21.09 63.32 36.42
C LYS A 354 -20.75 61.84 36.60
N GLU A 355 -21.44 61.13 37.49
CA GLU A 355 -21.24 59.69 37.71
C GLU A 355 -21.64 58.85 36.50
N SER A 356 -22.74 59.21 35.83
CA SER A 356 -23.16 58.56 34.58
C SER A 356 -22.10 58.73 33.48
N LEU A 357 -21.59 59.94 33.30
CA LEU A 357 -20.53 60.22 32.32
C LEU A 357 -19.20 59.56 32.70
N GLN A 358 -18.88 59.48 33.99
CA GLN A 358 -17.70 58.76 34.46
C GLN A 358 -17.81 57.27 34.18
N SER A 359 -18.99 56.67 34.37
CA SER A 359 -19.24 55.26 34.05
C SER A 359 -19.14 54.99 32.54
N GLU A 360 -19.64 55.89 31.69
CA GLU A 360 -19.45 55.82 30.24
C GLU A 360 -17.98 55.94 29.85
N LEU A 361 -17.25 56.88 30.45
CA LEU A 361 -15.81 57.06 30.23
C LEU A 361 -15.02 55.80 30.62
N ASP A 362 -15.34 55.20 31.76
CA ASP A 362 -14.70 53.97 32.23
C ASP A 362 -15.03 52.78 31.33
N ASN A 363 -16.27 52.67 30.84
CA ASN A 363 -16.66 51.66 29.85
C ASN A 363 -15.92 51.83 28.52
N MET A 364 -15.80 53.06 28.03
CA MET A 364 -15.03 53.36 26.81
C MET A 364 -13.54 53.08 27.00
N ASN A 365 -12.97 53.39 28.17
CA ASN A 365 -11.58 53.04 28.51
C ASN A 365 -11.37 51.53 28.57
N GLN A 366 -12.32 50.77 29.13
CA GLN A 366 -12.28 49.30 29.10
C GLN A 366 -12.39 48.75 27.68
N GLN A 367 -13.23 49.33 26.82
CA GLN A 367 -13.30 48.93 25.41
C GLN A 367 -12.00 49.25 24.68
N ASN A 368 -11.41 50.43 24.89
CA ASN A 368 -10.12 50.78 24.31
C ASN A 368 -9.02 49.81 24.77
N SER A 369 -8.97 49.45 26.06
CA SER A 369 -8.03 48.43 26.55
C SER A 369 -8.25 47.05 25.91
N LYS A 370 -9.51 46.66 25.65
CA LYS A 370 -9.82 45.42 24.91
C LYS A 370 -9.30 45.49 23.48
N TYR A 371 -9.54 46.59 22.77
CA TYR A 371 -9.05 46.79 21.41
C TYR A 371 -7.52 46.87 21.34
N GLU A 372 -6.86 47.51 22.29
CA GLU A 372 -5.39 47.53 22.38
C GLU A 372 -4.81 46.13 22.57
N ASN A 373 -5.43 45.31 23.43
CA ASN A 373 -5.04 43.92 23.62
C ASN A 373 -5.29 43.06 22.37
N GLU A 374 -6.38 43.33 21.65
CA GLU A 374 -6.71 42.63 20.42
C GLU A 374 -5.75 43.02 19.28
N ILE A 375 -5.43 44.31 19.15
CA ILE A 375 -4.38 44.83 18.24
C ILE A 375 -3.04 44.19 18.57
N ARG A 376 -2.69 44.05 19.85
CA ARG A 376 -1.45 43.38 20.28
C ARG A 376 -1.44 41.91 19.87
N ARG A 377 -2.54 41.18 20.11
CA ARG A 377 -2.68 39.78 19.68
C ARG A 377 -2.61 39.63 18.16
N ILE A 378 -3.23 40.53 17.41
CA ILE A 378 -3.17 40.53 15.95
C ILE A 378 -1.74 40.79 15.48
N LYS A 379 -1.01 41.74 16.09
CA LYS A 379 0.41 41.97 15.79
C LYS A 379 1.28 40.76 16.09
N GLU A 380 1.09 40.11 17.24
CA GLU A 380 1.80 38.88 17.59
C GLU A 380 1.46 37.73 16.62
N SER A 381 0.20 37.60 16.21
CA SER A 381 -0.23 36.63 15.20
C SER A 381 0.36 36.92 13.82
N LEU A 382 0.42 38.19 13.41
CA LEU A 382 1.04 38.61 12.16
C LEU A 382 2.54 38.31 12.18
N GLN A 383 3.23 38.60 13.28
CA GLN A 383 4.64 38.30 13.45
C GLN A 383 4.91 36.78 13.43
N ASN A 384 4.02 35.98 14.04
CA ASN A 384 4.08 34.52 13.95
C ASN A 384 3.87 34.03 12.53
N PHE A 385 2.90 34.59 11.80
CA PHE A 385 2.69 34.27 10.38
C PHE A 385 3.88 34.71 9.52
N GLU A 386 4.49 35.86 9.75
CA GLU A 386 5.70 36.29 9.05
C GLU A 386 6.86 35.33 9.30
N ASN A 387 7.06 34.89 10.54
CA ASN A 387 8.08 33.91 10.90
C ASN A 387 7.79 32.54 10.26
N GLU A 388 6.53 32.10 10.24
CA GLU A 388 6.11 30.87 9.59
C GLU A 388 6.28 30.95 8.07
N ASN A 389 5.94 32.09 7.47
CA ASN A 389 6.12 32.33 6.05
C ASN A 389 7.62 32.34 5.69
N LYS A 390 8.47 32.91 6.55
CA LYS A 390 9.93 32.82 6.41
C LYS A 390 10.42 31.37 6.47
N LYS A 391 9.95 30.57 7.44
CA LYS A 391 10.25 29.13 7.52
C LYS A 391 9.75 28.36 6.29
N LEU A 392 8.58 28.71 5.76
CA LEU A 392 8.03 28.10 4.55
C LEU A 392 8.85 28.49 3.31
N ILE A 393 9.36 29.73 3.24
CA ILE A 393 10.27 30.16 2.17
C ILE A 393 11.60 29.39 2.26
N GLU A 394 12.18 29.26 3.46
CA GLU A 394 13.40 28.47 3.69
C GLU A 394 13.18 26.99 3.35
N SER A 395 12.04 26.41 3.77
CA SER A 395 11.65 25.03 3.43
C SER A 395 11.42 24.87 1.93
N LYS A 396 10.80 25.84 1.26
CA LYS A 396 10.65 25.85 -0.21
C LYS A 396 12.01 25.89 -0.91
N GLN A 397 12.96 26.68 -0.42
CA GLN A 397 14.32 26.72 -0.97
C GLN A 397 15.05 25.39 -0.76
N GLN A 398 14.93 24.79 0.44
CA GLN A 398 15.47 23.46 0.72
C GLN A 398 14.83 22.38 -0.16
N LEU A 399 13.52 22.42 -0.37
CA LEU A 399 12.81 21.50 -1.27
C LEU A 399 13.19 21.74 -2.73
N GLN A 400 13.40 22.97 -3.17
CA GLN A 400 13.91 23.26 -4.52
C GLN A 400 15.34 22.75 -4.70
N GLN A 401 16.20 22.90 -3.69
CA GLN A 401 17.55 22.33 -3.70
C GLN A 401 17.49 20.80 -3.72
N LYS A 402 16.59 20.20 -2.95
CA LYS A 402 16.36 18.75 -2.96
C LYS A 402 15.83 18.28 -4.31
N ILE A 403 14.88 18.98 -4.92
CA ILE A 403 14.38 18.67 -6.28
C ILE A 403 15.51 18.79 -7.31
N SER A 404 16.42 19.76 -7.17
CA SER A 404 17.59 19.87 -8.04
C SER A 404 18.51 18.65 -7.88
N ASN A 405 18.80 18.26 -6.65
CA ASN A 405 19.63 17.09 -6.35
C ASN A 405 18.95 15.79 -6.81
N ASP A 406 17.66 15.63 -6.54
CA ASP A 406 16.86 14.48 -6.96
C ASP A 406 16.75 14.44 -8.51
N SER A 407 16.69 15.60 -9.17
CA SER A 407 16.72 15.70 -10.64
C SER A 407 18.08 15.26 -11.20
N GLU A 408 19.19 15.65 -10.57
CA GLU A 408 20.52 15.16 -10.91
C GLU A 408 20.64 13.65 -10.67
N GLU A 409 20.07 13.14 -9.58
CA GLU A 409 20.03 11.71 -9.26
C GLU A 409 19.16 10.94 -10.27
N VAL A 410 18.02 11.48 -10.70
CA VAL A 410 17.19 10.94 -11.78
C VAL A 410 17.95 10.94 -13.10
N GLU A 411 18.75 11.97 -13.39
CA GLU A 411 19.59 12.00 -14.60
C GLU A 411 20.69 10.92 -14.53
N GLN A 412 21.30 10.72 -13.36
CA GLN A 412 22.26 9.64 -13.13
C GLN A 412 21.60 8.24 -13.19
N LEU A 413 20.41 8.09 -12.64
CA LEU A 413 19.62 6.87 -12.73
C LEU A 413 19.19 6.60 -14.17
N ASN A 414 18.83 7.62 -14.94
CA ASN A 414 18.52 7.48 -16.36
C ASN A 414 19.76 7.07 -17.17
N LYS A 415 20.95 7.59 -16.82
CA LYS A 415 22.23 7.08 -17.38
C LYS A 415 22.45 5.61 -17.02
N LYS A 416 22.24 5.23 -15.74
CA LYS A 416 22.31 3.83 -15.30
C LYS A 416 21.27 2.94 -15.97
N ILE A 417 20.03 3.40 -16.17
CA ILE A 417 18.96 2.66 -16.86
C ILE A 417 19.34 2.49 -18.33
N LYS A 418 19.96 3.49 -18.96
CA LYS A 418 20.45 3.40 -20.34
C LYS A 418 21.60 2.39 -20.45
N ASP A 419 22.51 2.38 -19.49
CA ASP A 419 23.61 1.42 -19.42
C ASP A 419 23.11 0.00 -19.11
N LEU A 420 22.16 -0.15 -18.18
CA LEU A 420 21.50 -1.41 -17.86
C LEU A 420 20.66 -1.90 -19.03
N SER A 421 19.99 -1.02 -19.77
CA SER A 421 19.25 -1.40 -20.99
C SER A 421 20.20 -1.88 -22.09
N ARG A 422 21.39 -1.29 -22.18
CA ARG A 422 22.45 -1.77 -23.07
C ARG A 422 23.00 -3.11 -22.61
N GLN A 423 23.27 -3.29 -21.31
CA GLN A 423 23.69 -4.58 -20.75
C GLN A 423 22.60 -5.64 -20.91
N LEU A 424 21.33 -5.29 -20.74
CA LEU A 424 20.19 -6.20 -20.94
C LEU A 424 20.09 -6.60 -22.40
N LYS A 425 20.29 -5.68 -23.36
CA LYS A 425 20.40 -6.03 -24.78
C LYS A 425 21.57 -6.97 -25.06
N GLU A 426 22.74 -6.71 -24.48
CA GLU A 426 23.91 -7.59 -24.61
C GLU A 426 23.66 -8.98 -23.99
N VAL A 427 23.00 -9.04 -22.84
CA VAL A 427 22.61 -10.31 -22.19
C VAL A 427 21.51 -11.03 -22.98
N THR A 428 20.58 -10.30 -23.59
CA THR A 428 19.54 -10.88 -24.45
C THR A 428 20.18 -11.49 -25.70
N VAL A 429 21.13 -10.79 -26.33
CA VAL A 429 21.92 -11.34 -27.45
C VAL A 429 22.71 -12.56 -27.02
N ARG A 430 23.36 -12.55 -25.84
CA ARG A 430 24.04 -13.75 -25.32
C ARG A 430 23.08 -14.89 -25.01
N ALA A 431 21.88 -14.61 -24.50
CA ALA A 431 20.86 -15.61 -24.24
C ALA A 431 20.27 -16.19 -25.54
N GLU A 432 20.17 -15.37 -26.59
CA GLU A 432 19.82 -15.81 -27.95
C GLU A 432 20.93 -16.67 -28.57
N GLU A 433 22.20 -16.30 -28.37
CA GLU A 433 23.37 -17.10 -28.76
C GLU A 433 23.46 -18.42 -27.98
N GLU A 434 23.21 -18.42 -26.67
CA GLU A 434 23.13 -19.63 -25.84
C GLU A 434 21.92 -20.49 -26.22
N ASN A 435 20.79 -19.89 -26.58
CA ASN A 435 19.64 -20.64 -27.10
C ASN A 435 19.92 -21.23 -28.48
N ALA A 436 20.62 -20.50 -29.36
CA ALA A 436 21.08 -21.02 -30.65
C ALA A 436 22.05 -22.19 -30.44
N PHE A 437 23.00 -22.05 -29.51
CA PHE A 437 23.93 -23.12 -29.12
C PHE A 437 23.21 -24.31 -28.48
N SER A 438 22.23 -24.08 -27.61
CA SER A 438 21.39 -25.13 -27.00
C SER A 438 20.55 -25.85 -28.05
N ASN A 439 20.02 -25.13 -29.04
CA ASN A 439 19.29 -25.73 -30.16
C ASN A 439 20.22 -26.52 -31.09
N GLU A 440 21.45 -26.06 -31.31
CA GLU A 440 22.46 -26.82 -32.03
C GLU A 440 22.91 -28.06 -31.25
N GLN A 441 23.04 -27.96 -29.93
CA GLN A 441 23.32 -29.09 -29.04
C GLN A 441 22.15 -30.08 -29.00
N LYS A 442 20.90 -29.61 -29.03
CA LYS A 442 19.71 -30.47 -29.21
C LYS A 442 19.72 -31.16 -30.57
N ARG A 443 20.16 -30.48 -31.64
CA ARG A 443 20.29 -31.08 -32.97
C ARG A 443 21.38 -32.14 -33.01
N LEU A 444 22.51 -31.90 -32.35
CA LEU A 444 23.58 -32.89 -32.15
C LEU A 444 23.09 -34.07 -31.31
N ASN A 445 22.36 -33.82 -30.23
CA ASN A 445 21.79 -34.88 -29.39
C ASN A 445 20.73 -35.69 -30.14
N LEU A 446 19.91 -35.08 -31.00
CA LEU A 446 18.98 -35.78 -31.88
C LEU A 446 19.73 -36.66 -32.89
N ASN A 447 20.83 -36.17 -33.45
CA ASN A 447 21.66 -36.92 -34.38
C ASN A 447 22.40 -38.09 -33.68
N LEU A 448 22.90 -37.85 -32.45
CA LEU A 448 23.47 -38.89 -31.60
C LEU A 448 22.42 -39.91 -31.18
N LYS A 449 21.19 -39.48 -30.89
CA LYS A 449 20.07 -40.38 -30.62
C LYS A 449 19.73 -41.24 -31.83
N GLY A 450 19.70 -40.66 -33.02
CA GLY A 450 19.55 -41.42 -34.27
C GLY A 450 20.67 -42.45 -34.46
N LYS A 451 21.93 -42.08 -34.18
CA LYS A 451 23.05 -43.04 -34.18
C LYS A 451 22.93 -44.12 -33.10
N ILE A 452 22.39 -43.79 -31.92
CA ILE A 452 22.13 -44.76 -30.87
C ILE A 452 21.05 -45.73 -31.31
N GLU A 453 19.96 -45.24 -31.94
CA GLU A 453 18.90 -46.09 -32.50
C GLU A 453 19.44 -46.99 -33.63
N GLU A 454 20.29 -46.47 -34.52
CA GLU A 454 21.00 -47.28 -35.53
C GLU A 454 21.92 -48.33 -34.87
N LEU A 455 22.64 -47.97 -33.81
CA LEU A 455 23.49 -48.89 -33.07
C LEU A 455 22.67 -49.94 -32.33
N GLU A 456 21.53 -49.58 -31.73
CA GLU A 456 20.60 -50.50 -31.10
C GLU A 456 19.99 -51.46 -32.12
N GLU A 457 19.67 -50.99 -33.33
CA GLU A 457 19.22 -51.84 -34.43
C GLU A 457 20.35 -52.79 -34.90
N THR A 458 21.59 -52.29 -35.00
CA THR A 458 22.74 -53.17 -35.31
C THR A 458 23.00 -54.19 -34.21
N LEU A 459 22.80 -53.82 -32.94
CA LEU A 459 22.96 -54.69 -31.78
C LEU A 459 21.86 -55.75 -31.76
N HIS A 460 20.62 -55.37 -32.07
CA HIS A 460 19.51 -56.29 -32.23
C HIS A 460 19.75 -57.27 -33.39
N ASN A 461 20.26 -56.77 -34.52
CA ASN A 461 20.65 -57.60 -35.65
C ASN A 461 21.78 -58.56 -35.29
N LEU A 462 22.82 -58.09 -34.58
CA LEU A 462 23.90 -58.93 -34.06
C LEU A 462 23.40 -59.97 -33.05
N GLN A 463 22.40 -59.61 -32.24
CA GLN A 463 21.77 -60.54 -31.31
C GLN A 463 20.98 -61.63 -32.05
N SER A 464 20.27 -61.26 -33.13
CA SER A 464 19.62 -62.24 -34.01
C SER A 464 20.63 -63.17 -34.70
N VAL A 465 21.80 -62.64 -35.09
CA VAL A 465 22.90 -63.43 -35.67
C VAL A 465 23.50 -64.34 -34.61
N LYS A 466 23.68 -63.84 -33.38
CA LYS A 466 24.15 -64.63 -32.24
C LYS A 466 23.18 -65.79 -31.97
N GLU A 467 21.88 -65.56 -31.94
CA GLU A 467 20.88 -66.62 -31.77
C GLU A 467 20.88 -67.64 -32.91
N ARG A 468 21.08 -67.20 -34.17
CA ARG A 468 21.26 -68.11 -35.31
C ARG A 468 22.53 -68.94 -35.19
N ASN A 469 23.61 -68.33 -34.72
CA ASN A 469 24.88 -69.01 -34.48
C ASN A 469 24.76 -69.99 -33.31
N GLU A 470 24.08 -69.63 -32.21
CA GLU A 470 23.79 -70.54 -31.10
C GLU A 470 22.94 -71.72 -31.56
N LYS A 471 21.91 -71.51 -32.39
CA LYS A 471 21.15 -72.61 -33.00
C LYS A 471 22.02 -73.50 -33.89
N THR A 472 22.98 -72.91 -34.61
CA THR A 472 23.93 -73.66 -35.44
C THR A 472 24.93 -74.43 -34.58
N ILE A 473 25.38 -73.84 -33.47
CA ILE A 473 26.25 -74.50 -32.48
C ILE A 473 25.50 -75.67 -31.86
N ILE A 474 24.27 -75.49 -31.40
CA ILE A 474 23.44 -76.59 -30.86
C ILE A 474 23.28 -77.69 -31.91
N LYS A 475 22.99 -77.35 -33.17
CA LYS A 475 22.90 -78.33 -34.25
C LYS A 475 24.22 -79.05 -34.49
N ASN A 476 25.35 -78.33 -34.40
CA ASN A 476 26.67 -78.93 -34.52
C ASN A 476 27.01 -79.80 -33.32
N GLU A 477 26.62 -79.42 -32.11
CA GLU A 477 26.76 -80.23 -30.89
C GLU A 477 25.93 -81.51 -31.00
N ASP A 478 24.71 -81.44 -31.53
CA ASP A 478 23.87 -82.61 -31.77
C ASP A 478 24.50 -83.51 -32.85
N ASN A 479 25.03 -82.93 -33.93
CA ASN A 479 25.79 -83.69 -34.93
C ASN A 479 27.06 -84.32 -34.33
N ILE A 480 27.75 -83.61 -33.44
CA ILE A 480 28.91 -84.13 -32.72
C ILE A 480 28.48 -85.29 -31.82
N ARG A 481 27.38 -85.18 -31.06
CA ARG A 481 26.84 -86.29 -30.26
C ARG A 481 26.46 -87.48 -31.13
N GLU A 482 25.90 -87.26 -32.31
CA GLU A 482 25.59 -88.33 -33.26
C GLU A 482 26.87 -89.00 -33.79
N LEU A 483 27.88 -88.21 -34.12
CA LEU A 483 29.19 -88.71 -34.51
C LEU A 483 29.90 -89.44 -33.36
N GLU A 484 29.80 -88.95 -32.12
CA GLU A 484 30.32 -89.58 -30.91
C GLU A 484 29.61 -90.91 -30.66
N ALA A 485 28.28 -90.97 -30.78
CA ALA A 485 27.53 -92.22 -30.69
C ALA A 485 27.91 -93.20 -31.80
N LYS A 486 28.20 -92.69 -33.01
CA LYS A 486 28.71 -93.51 -34.13
C LYS A 486 30.13 -94.00 -33.86
N ILE A 487 31.00 -93.17 -33.30
CA ILE A 487 32.34 -93.55 -32.85
C ILE A 487 32.23 -94.61 -31.76
N GLU A 488 31.35 -94.44 -30.77
CA GLU A 488 31.12 -95.41 -29.71
C GLU A 488 30.60 -96.75 -30.26
N SER A 489 29.69 -96.70 -31.23
CA SER A 489 29.24 -97.89 -31.98
C SER A 489 30.40 -98.57 -32.73
N MET A 490 31.25 -97.80 -33.41
CA MET A 490 32.45 -98.33 -34.07
C MET A 490 33.50 -98.86 -33.08
N VAL A 491 33.65 -98.24 -31.91
CA VAL A 491 34.52 -98.70 -30.82
C VAL A 491 33.99 -100.02 -30.27
N ASN A 492 32.68 -100.17 -30.10
CA ASN A 492 32.06 -101.44 -29.71
C ASN A 492 32.20 -102.51 -30.80
N GLN A 493 32.10 -102.14 -32.09
CA GLN A 493 32.42 -103.05 -33.19
C GLN A 493 33.90 -103.46 -33.18
N ASN A 494 34.82 -102.52 -32.98
CA ASN A 494 36.25 -102.80 -32.85
C ASN A 494 36.56 -103.64 -31.62
N LYS A 495 35.83 -103.47 -30.52
CA LYS A 495 35.92 -104.33 -29.35
C LYS A 495 35.46 -105.75 -29.68
N ASN A 496 34.35 -105.90 -30.40
CA ASN A 496 33.91 -107.22 -30.90
C ASN A 496 34.93 -107.83 -31.87
N TYR A 497 35.54 -107.04 -32.77
CA TYR A 497 36.61 -107.52 -33.65
C TYR A 497 37.87 -107.90 -32.85
N SER A 498 38.23 -107.13 -31.83
CA SER A 498 39.34 -107.44 -30.93
C SER A 498 39.08 -108.69 -30.11
N GLU A 499 37.85 -108.91 -29.65
CA GLU A 499 37.45 -110.13 -28.94
C GLU A 499 37.45 -111.34 -29.88
N ASN A 500 36.99 -111.17 -31.12
CA ASN A 500 37.07 -112.22 -32.15
C ASN A 500 38.54 -112.51 -32.54
N LEU A 501 39.37 -111.48 -32.68
CA LEU A 501 40.80 -111.62 -32.93
C LEU A 501 41.49 -112.33 -31.75
N LYS A 502 41.09 -112.01 -30.52
CA LYS A 502 41.60 -112.67 -29.31
C LYS A 502 41.16 -114.13 -29.25
N ARG A 503 39.90 -114.46 -29.59
CA ARG A 503 39.46 -115.85 -29.73
C ARG A 503 40.24 -116.59 -30.81
N GLN A 504 40.57 -115.92 -31.91
CA GLN A 504 41.38 -116.49 -32.98
C GLN A 504 42.85 -116.64 -32.58
N GLN A 505 43.40 -115.70 -31.80
CA GLN A 505 44.72 -115.83 -31.17
C GLN A 505 44.73 -116.96 -30.15
N ASP A 506 43.70 -117.13 -29.34
CA ASP A 506 43.61 -118.22 -28.37
C ASP A 506 43.48 -119.59 -29.08
N ALA A 507 42.75 -119.65 -30.20
CA ALA A 507 42.72 -120.82 -31.07
C ALA A 507 44.08 -121.08 -31.74
N ASN A 508 44.77 -120.04 -32.20
CA ASN A 508 46.12 -120.16 -32.75
C ASN A 508 47.13 -120.56 -31.69
N ASN A 509 47.02 -120.06 -30.46
CA ASN A 509 47.86 -120.45 -29.33
C ASN A 509 47.61 -121.91 -28.93
N LEU A 510 46.36 -122.40 -29.07
CA LEU A 510 46.04 -123.82 -28.89
C LEU A 510 46.70 -124.66 -29.99
N ASN A 511 46.59 -124.23 -31.25
CA ASN A 511 47.28 -124.87 -32.38
C ASN A 511 48.80 -124.79 -32.25
N GLU A 512 49.34 -123.70 -31.70
CA GLU A 512 50.77 -123.51 -31.45
C GLU A 512 51.25 -124.38 -30.29
N ARG A 513 50.39 -124.67 -29.29
CA ARG A 513 50.67 -125.69 -28.27
C ARG A 513 50.66 -127.09 -28.87
N GLU A 514 49.74 -127.41 -29.79
CA GLU A 514 49.76 -128.68 -30.54
C GLU A 514 50.99 -128.79 -31.45
N ILE A 515 51.39 -127.70 -32.11
CA ILE A 515 52.62 -127.66 -32.89
C ILE A 515 53.82 -127.86 -31.95
N ASN A 516 53.87 -127.18 -30.80
CA ASN A 516 54.97 -127.33 -29.85
C ASN A 516 55.04 -128.73 -29.21
N THR A 517 53.91 -129.41 -28.99
CA THR A 517 53.93 -130.82 -28.55
C THR A 517 54.41 -131.73 -29.68
N LEU A 518 54.00 -131.50 -30.92
CA LEU A 518 54.55 -132.20 -32.09
C LEU A 518 56.05 -131.90 -32.30
N GLN A 519 56.50 -130.69 -32.02
CA GLN A 519 57.88 -130.24 -32.16
C GLN A 519 58.75 -130.78 -31.03
N LYS A 520 58.20 -130.92 -29.81
CA LYS A 520 58.87 -131.62 -28.71
C LYS A 520 59.02 -133.10 -29.00
N ALA A 521 58.00 -133.77 -29.53
CA ALA A 521 58.11 -135.15 -30.00
C ALA A 521 59.15 -135.29 -31.13
N ASN A 522 59.22 -134.31 -32.03
CA ASN A 522 60.22 -134.29 -33.11
C ASN A 522 61.65 -134.05 -32.59
N ASN A 523 61.81 -133.24 -31.54
CA ASN A 523 63.10 -133.00 -30.88
C ASN A 523 63.56 -134.22 -30.06
N GLU A 524 62.65 -134.90 -29.35
CA GLU A 524 62.94 -136.19 -28.69
C GLU A 524 63.36 -137.25 -29.73
N MET A 525 62.73 -137.27 -30.91
CA MET A 525 63.13 -138.15 -32.01
C MET A 525 64.51 -137.78 -32.60
N GLN A 526 64.87 -136.49 -32.65
CA GLN A 526 66.20 -136.08 -33.07
C GLN A 526 67.29 -136.29 -32.03
N GLU A 527 66.99 -136.21 -30.74
CA GLU A 527 67.94 -136.58 -29.68
C GLU A 527 68.24 -138.08 -29.71
N VAL A 528 67.25 -138.93 -30.01
CA VAL A 528 67.47 -140.36 -30.26
C VAL A 528 68.33 -140.58 -31.52
N ILE A 529 68.05 -139.88 -32.63
CA ILE A 529 68.85 -139.99 -33.87
C ILE A 529 70.30 -139.51 -33.67
N ASN A 530 70.50 -138.44 -32.89
CA ASN A 530 71.82 -137.91 -32.59
C ASN A 530 72.58 -138.80 -31.60
N ALA A 531 71.91 -139.40 -30.61
CA ALA A 531 72.50 -140.39 -29.72
C ALA A 531 72.93 -141.66 -30.48
N ILE A 532 72.14 -142.12 -31.45
CA ILE A 532 72.52 -143.23 -32.33
C ILE A 532 73.73 -142.86 -33.21
N ARG A 533 73.75 -141.65 -33.79
CA ARG A 533 74.88 -141.14 -34.59
C ARG A 533 76.17 -140.99 -33.79
N ALA A 534 76.08 -140.55 -32.53
CA ALA A 534 77.24 -140.41 -31.65
C ALA A 534 77.78 -141.77 -31.17
N SER A 535 76.92 -142.76 -31.04
CA SER A 535 77.29 -144.11 -30.59
C SER A 535 77.84 -145.00 -31.71
N MET A 536 77.57 -144.68 -33.00
CA MET A 536 77.96 -145.50 -34.15
C MET A 536 78.37 -144.66 -35.38
N PRO A 537 79.64 -144.22 -35.48
CA PRO A 537 80.10 -143.30 -36.54
C PRO A 537 80.11 -143.85 -37.98
N ASN A 538 79.88 -145.15 -38.17
CA ASN A 538 80.09 -145.84 -39.46
C ASN A 538 78.80 -146.26 -40.18
N ILE A 539 77.60 -145.92 -39.69
CA ILE A 539 76.34 -146.24 -40.36
C ILE A 539 76.01 -145.13 -41.37
N ARG A 540 76.11 -145.43 -42.67
CA ARG A 540 75.95 -144.45 -43.77
C ARG A 540 74.54 -144.44 -44.39
N SER A 541 73.65 -145.35 -44.02
CA SER A 541 72.23 -145.36 -44.44
C SER A 541 71.37 -146.16 -43.45
N ILE A 542 70.09 -145.82 -43.35
CA ILE A 542 69.13 -146.42 -42.40
C ILE A 542 68.88 -147.92 -42.67
N ASP A 543 69.11 -148.42 -43.88
CA ASP A 543 68.86 -149.81 -44.26
C ASP A 543 69.94 -150.81 -43.78
N ASP A 544 71.08 -150.33 -43.27
CA ASP A 544 72.17 -151.17 -42.73
C ASP A 544 71.99 -151.51 -41.23
N ILE A 545 71.01 -150.87 -40.58
CA ILE A 545 70.71 -151.05 -39.15
C ILE A 545 70.34 -152.50 -38.77
N PRO A 546 69.57 -153.27 -39.56
CA PRO A 546 69.23 -154.65 -39.20
C PRO A 546 70.45 -155.59 -39.15
N ARG A 547 71.50 -155.32 -39.92
CA ARG A 547 72.74 -156.14 -39.91
C ARG A 547 73.61 -155.82 -38.71
N GLU A 548 73.68 -154.55 -38.32
CA GLU A 548 74.43 -154.13 -37.14
C GLU A 548 73.69 -154.44 -35.82
N ILE A 549 72.36 -154.47 -35.84
CA ILE A 549 71.53 -154.99 -34.74
C ILE A 549 71.77 -156.49 -34.52
N ASN A 550 71.96 -157.31 -35.56
CA ASN A 550 72.28 -158.73 -35.38
C ASN A 550 73.73 -158.97 -34.90
N ARG A 551 74.66 -158.06 -35.19
CA ARG A 551 76.02 -158.08 -34.64
C ARG A 551 76.06 -157.59 -33.18
N LEU A 552 75.29 -156.56 -32.83
CA LEU A 552 75.15 -156.06 -31.46
C LEU A 552 74.33 -156.98 -30.56
N LYS A 553 73.41 -157.76 -31.11
CA LYS A 553 72.72 -158.81 -30.35
C LYS A 553 73.68 -159.92 -29.89
N ASN A 554 74.73 -160.20 -30.66
CA ASN A 554 75.75 -161.17 -30.28
C ASN A 554 76.84 -160.59 -29.35
N LEU A 555 77.02 -159.26 -29.34
CA LEU A 555 77.85 -158.55 -28.36
C LEU A 555 77.10 -158.29 -27.03
N ALA A 556 75.76 -158.19 -27.07
CA ALA A 556 74.89 -158.10 -25.90
C ALA A 556 74.73 -159.44 -25.15
N ASN A 557 74.98 -160.58 -25.80
CA ASN A 557 75.16 -161.88 -25.12
C ASN A 557 76.55 -162.03 -24.46
N MET A 558 77.46 -161.06 -24.64
CA MET A 558 78.75 -160.99 -23.93
C MET A 558 78.71 -159.99 -22.76
N GLY A 559 77.74 -159.06 -22.77
CA GLY A 559 77.48 -158.14 -21.65
C GLY A 559 76.96 -158.84 -20.40
N GLU A 560 76.17 -159.91 -20.57
CA GLU A 560 75.62 -160.75 -19.50
C GLU A 560 76.67 -161.64 -18.80
N CYS A 561 77.92 -161.69 -19.33
CA CYS A 561 79.07 -162.30 -18.63
C CYS A 561 79.98 -161.26 -17.94
N ILE A 562 79.85 -159.95 -18.23
CA ILE A 562 80.57 -158.88 -17.53
C ILE A 562 79.73 -158.33 -16.36
N SER A 563 78.42 -158.63 -16.35
CA SER A 563 77.50 -158.66 -15.19
C SER A 563 77.90 -159.63 -14.07
N LYS A 564 79.09 -160.25 -14.12
CA LYS A 564 79.73 -160.93 -12.98
C LYS A 564 81.18 -160.48 -12.70
N ALA A 565 81.75 -159.54 -13.46
CA ALA A 565 83.19 -159.25 -13.42
C ALA A 565 83.61 -157.80 -13.10
N MET A 566 82.74 -156.79 -13.17
CA MET A 566 83.14 -155.40 -12.84
C MET A 566 82.10 -154.65 -12.00
N GLY A 567 82.02 -155.01 -10.71
CA GLY A 567 81.09 -154.46 -9.75
C GLY A 567 80.96 -152.94 -9.81
N TYR A 568 79.81 -152.48 -10.28
CA TYR A 568 79.19 -151.17 -10.03
C TYR A 568 77.70 -151.29 -10.41
N THR A 569 76.90 -151.83 -9.49
CA THR A 569 75.45 -151.58 -9.45
C THR A 569 75.20 -150.52 -8.37
N ASN A 570 75.62 -149.29 -8.68
CA ASN A 570 75.28 -148.07 -7.96
C ASN A 570 74.22 -147.37 -8.83
N GLY A 571 73.10 -146.86 -8.38
CA GLY A 571 72.69 -146.44 -7.05
C GLY A 571 71.74 -145.28 -7.34
N ILE A 572 70.46 -145.43 -7.05
CA ILE A 572 69.55 -144.30 -6.92
C ILE A 572 68.88 -144.54 -5.58
N ASN A 573 69.36 -143.73 -4.64
CA ASN A 573 69.14 -143.80 -3.21
C ASN A 573 67.71 -143.38 -2.86
N ASP A 574 67.35 -143.71 -1.64
CA ASP A 574 66.19 -143.25 -0.85
C ASP A 574 66.03 -141.70 -0.73
N GLU A 575 66.42 -140.89 -1.72
CA GLU A 575 66.31 -139.42 -1.70
C GLU A 575 65.34 -138.85 -2.76
N ASP A 576 64.88 -139.63 -3.75
CA ASP A 576 63.90 -139.13 -4.74
C ASP A 576 62.43 -139.41 -4.35
N ILE A 577 62.23 -140.02 -3.17
CA ILE A 577 60.99 -139.92 -2.39
C ILE A 577 60.89 -138.53 -1.71
N ASP A 578 62.01 -137.82 -1.50
CA ASP A 578 62.01 -136.48 -0.91
C ASP A 578 61.73 -135.35 -1.92
N HIS A 579 61.87 -135.57 -3.23
CA HIS A 579 61.50 -134.55 -4.23
C HIS A 579 60.00 -134.53 -4.58
N ILE A 580 59.30 -135.65 -4.41
CA ILE A 580 57.82 -135.70 -4.47
C ILE A 580 57.23 -135.19 -3.15
N LEU A 581 57.95 -135.30 -2.03
CA LEU A 581 57.57 -134.67 -0.75
C LEU A 581 57.87 -133.15 -0.70
N ALA A 582 58.93 -132.66 -1.35
CA ALA A 582 59.25 -131.23 -1.44
C ALA A 582 58.26 -130.43 -2.31
N ASN A 583 57.77 -131.01 -3.41
CA ASN A 583 56.75 -130.36 -4.25
C ASN A 583 55.33 -130.41 -3.61
N ILE A 584 55.10 -131.33 -2.66
CA ILE A 584 53.90 -131.35 -1.82
C ILE A 584 54.03 -130.40 -0.61
N GLU A 585 55.26 -130.07 -0.17
CA GLU A 585 55.52 -129.05 0.86
C GLU A 585 55.40 -127.60 0.35
N GLU A 586 55.71 -127.31 -0.93
CA GLU A 586 55.48 -125.97 -1.50
C GLU A 586 53.98 -125.67 -1.68
N MET A 587 53.18 -126.67 -2.06
CA MET A 587 51.72 -126.54 -2.08
C MET A 587 51.08 -126.49 -0.68
N LYS A 588 51.71 -127.07 0.36
CA LYS A 588 51.32 -126.85 1.76
C LYS A 588 51.72 -125.45 2.28
N LYS A 589 52.78 -124.83 1.76
CA LYS A 589 53.17 -123.45 2.11
C LYS A 589 52.18 -122.42 1.54
N ASN A 590 51.65 -122.63 0.34
CA ASN A 590 50.61 -121.77 -0.25
C ASN A 590 49.22 -121.96 0.38
N ASN A 591 48.95 -123.12 1.01
CA ASN A 591 47.74 -123.33 1.81
C ASN A 591 47.87 -122.77 3.26
N LYS A 592 49.10 -122.50 3.73
CA LYS A 592 49.39 -121.88 5.02
C LYS A 592 49.24 -120.35 4.98
N THR A 593 49.45 -119.72 3.84
CA THR A 593 49.10 -118.30 3.59
C THR A 593 47.59 -118.11 3.45
N MET A 594 46.89 -119.02 2.77
CA MET A 594 45.42 -118.98 2.67
C MET A 594 44.73 -119.19 4.04
N LYS A 595 45.24 -120.09 4.89
CA LYS A 595 44.76 -120.27 6.27
C LYS A 595 45.19 -119.17 7.24
N LYS A 596 46.28 -118.43 6.97
CA LYS A 596 46.64 -117.21 7.72
C LYS A 596 45.77 -116.01 7.34
N ILE A 597 45.31 -115.91 6.09
CA ILE A 597 44.30 -114.92 5.68
C ILE A 597 42.95 -115.24 6.32
N GLN A 598 42.59 -116.53 6.39
CA GLN A 598 41.35 -117.01 7.03
C GLN A 598 41.36 -116.95 8.57
N SER A 599 42.53 -116.80 9.22
CA SER A 599 42.64 -116.62 10.69
C SER A 599 42.87 -115.17 11.13
N ILE A 600 43.11 -114.24 10.20
CA ILE A 600 43.25 -112.80 10.49
C ILE A 600 41.94 -112.05 10.21
N ILE A 601 41.05 -112.61 9.38
CA ILE A 601 39.74 -112.06 9.07
C ILE A 601 38.69 -113.05 9.60
N GLU A 602 38.06 -112.73 10.73
CA GLU A 602 37.01 -113.55 11.37
C GLU A 602 35.72 -113.63 10.52
N ALA A 603 35.78 -114.27 9.36
CA ALA A 603 34.62 -114.47 8.49
C ALA A 603 34.14 -115.92 8.58
N LYS A 604 32.89 -116.11 9.00
CA LYS A 604 32.33 -117.42 9.37
C LYS A 604 32.01 -118.33 8.18
N ASN A 605 31.77 -117.79 6.96
CA ASN A 605 31.38 -118.56 5.75
C ASN A 605 31.96 -117.95 4.45
N HIS A 606 32.04 -118.73 3.37
CA HIS A 606 32.71 -118.37 2.10
C HIS A 606 32.11 -117.15 1.39
N ASP A 607 30.78 -116.96 1.47
CA ASP A 607 30.08 -115.83 0.84
C ASP A 607 30.29 -114.49 1.60
N ASP A 608 30.51 -114.54 2.91
CA ASP A 608 30.85 -113.36 3.71
C ASP A 608 32.32 -112.94 3.48
N LEU A 609 33.20 -113.90 3.21
CA LEU A 609 34.57 -113.63 2.78
C LEU A 609 34.58 -112.95 1.40
N LEU A 610 33.73 -113.37 0.46
CA LEU A 610 33.60 -112.72 -0.84
C LEU A 610 33.06 -111.29 -0.74
N LYS A 611 32.08 -111.03 0.14
CA LYS A 611 31.59 -109.66 0.41
C LYS A 611 32.62 -108.80 1.12
N GLN A 612 33.40 -109.34 2.06
CA GLN A 612 34.50 -108.62 2.71
C GLN A 612 35.67 -108.38 1.76
N ILE A 613 35.97 -109.31 0.84
CA ILE A 613 36.97 -109.11 -0.21
C ILE A 613 36.48 -108.07 -1.23
N GLN A 614 35.18 -108.03 -1.55
CA GLN A 614 34.61 -107.01 -2.43
C GLN A 614 34.65 -105.62 -1.79
N THR A 615 34.28 -105.50 -0.51
CA THR A 615 34.39 -104.25 0.24
C THR A 615 35.84 -103.83 0.46
N LEU A 616 36.76 -104.75 0.77
CA LEU A 616 38.20 -104.46 0.84
C LEU A 616 38.78 -104.10 -0.54
N LYS A 617 38.24 -104.63 -1.64
CA LYS A 617 38.65 -104.26 -3.01
C LYS A 617 38.16 -102.85 -3.35
N GLU A 618 36.93 -102.50 -2.98
CA GLU A 618 36.41 -101.14 -3.11
C GLU A 618 37.17 -100.16 -2.20
N GLU A 619 37.51 -100.56 -0.98
CA GLU A 619 38.30 -99.77 -0.04
C GLU A 619 39.76 -99.63 -0.50
N ASN A 620 40.34 -100.65 -1.15
CA ASN A 620 41.68 -100.61 -1.73
C ASN A 620 41.72 -99.78 -3.03
N GLU A 621 40.66 -99.78 -3.84
CA GLU A 621 40.53 -98.84 -4.96
C GLU A 621 40.31 -97.40 -4.47
N ARG A 622 39.57 -97.22 -3.36
CA ARG A 622 39.41 -95.92 -2.69
C ARG A 622 40.73 -95.45 -2.05
N LEU A 623 41.50 -96.35 -1.43
CA LEU A 623 42.84 -96.11 -0.90
C LEU A 623 43.87 -95.89 -2.01
N LYS A 624 43.75 -96.52 -3.19
CA LYS A 624 44.57 -96.21 -4.36
C LYS A 624 44.20 -94.85 -4.96
N ALA A 625 42.93 -94.47 -4.94
CA ALA A 625 42.51 -93.13 -5.35
C ALA A 625 43.02 -92.06 -4.36
N GLU A 626 42.94 -92.32 -3.05
CA GLU A 626 43.55 -91.51 -1.99
C GLU A 626 45.08 -91.52 -2.09
N TYR A 627 45.74 -92.66 -2.37
CA TYR A 627 47.19 -92.75 -2.55
C TYR A 627 47.63 -92.04 -3.82
N ARG A 628 46.84 -92.05 -4.91
CA ARG A 628 47.10 -91.21 -6.09
C ARG A 628 46.87 -89.72 -5.79
N ARG A 629 45.91 -89.37 -4.93
CA ARG A 629 45.65 -88.01 -4.48
C ARG A 629 46.74 -87.49 -3.53
N ILE A 630 47.23 -88.34 -2.63
CA ILE A 630 48.35 -88.06 -1.73
C ILE A 630 49.66 -88.06 -2.52
N SER A 631 49.85 -88.98 -3.46
CA SER A 631 51.02 -89.03 -4.36
C SER A 631 50.98 -87.96 -5.45
N SER A 632 49.86 -87.26 -5.66
CA SER A 632 49.77 -86.03 -6.47
C SER A 632 49.82 -84.75 -5.62
N LEU A 633 49.66 -84.85 -4.30
CA LEU A 633 49.88 -83.77 -3.33
C LEU A 633 51.31 -83.76 -2.78
N ILE A 634 51.97 -84.92 -2.75
CA ILE A 634 53.39 -85.08 -2.50
C ILE A 634 54.02 -85.23 -3.89
N SER A 635 54.34 -84.09 -4.51
CA SER A 635 55.17 -84.05 -5.70
C SER A 635 56.36 -84.98 -5.51
N SER A 636 56.54 -85.90 -6.44
CA SER A 636 57.82 -86.57 -6.67
C SER A 636 58.80 -85.58 -7.31
N ASP A 637 58.97 -84.42 -6.67
CA ASP A 637 60.22 -83.68 -6.71
C ASP A 637 61.01 -84.23 -5.52
N ALA A 638 62.00 -85.06 -5.82
CA ALA A 638 62.99 -85.57 -4.86
C ALA A 638 63.93 -84.44 -4.39
N ASN A 639 63.40 -83.25 -4.11
CA ASN A 639 64.10 -82.09 -3.60
C ASN A 639 63.16 -81.10 -2.87
N ILE A 640 62.23 -81.61 -2.04
CA ILE A 640 61.49 -80.77 -1.08
C ILE A 640 62.43 -80.50 0.10
N ASP A 641 63.08 -79.34 0.03
CA ASP A 641 63.89 -78.75 1.08
C ASP A 641 63.02 -78.48 2.32
N ILE A 642 63.28 -79.23 3.40
CA ILE A 642 62.59 -79.12 4.69
C ILE A 642 62.64 -77.68 5.23
N SER A 643 63.65 -76.90 4.82
CA SER A 643 63.77 -75.47 5.13
C SER A 643 62.57 -74.66 4.65
N LYS A 644 62.02 -75.01 3.48
CA LYS A 644 60.90 -74.29 2.85
C LYS A 644 59.57 -74.58 3.54
N THR A 645 59.41 -75.78 4.08
CA THR A 645 58.21 -76.16 4.84
C THR A 645 58.22 -75.57 6.25
N ILE A 646 59.41 -75.42 6.85
CA ILE A 646 59.59 -74.66 8.09
C ILE A 646 59.33 -73.17 7.83
N GLU A 647 59.80 -72.62 6.69
CA GLU A 647 59.44 -71.27 6.23
C GLU A 647 57.93 -71.10 6.07
N GLU A 648 57.21 -72.04 5.44
CA GLU A 648 55.75 -71.94 5.32
C GLU A 648 55.00 -72.02 6.65
N ILE A 649 55.53 -72.76 7.64
CA ILE A 649 54.96 -72.80 9.00
C ILE A 649 55.25 -71.50 9.74
N ILE A 650 56.47 -70.95 9.60
CA ILE A 650 56.84 -69.65 10.14
C ILE A 650 56.00 -68.55 9.47
N ASP A 651 55.76 -68.62 8.17
CA ASP A 651 54.92 -67.68 7.42
C ASP A 651 53.47 -67.78 7.85
N LYS A 652 52.94 -68.98 8.10
CA LYS A 652 51.58 -69.15 8.67
C LYS A 652 51.49 -68.65 10.11
N GLN A 653 52.53 -68.84 10.92
CA GLN A 653 52.58 -68.31 12.29
C GLN A 653 52.69 -66.78 12.29
N ASN A 654 53.48 -66.22 11.38
CA ASN A 654 53.61 -64.79 11.16
C ASN A 654 52.30 -64.21 10.62
N GLN A 655 51.62 -64.91 9.72
CA GLN A 655 50.31 -64.53 9.19
C GLN A 655 49.25 -64.53 10.30
N LEU A 656 49.24 -65.54 11.17
CA LEU A 656 48.34 -65.60 12.33
C LEU A 656 48.65 -64.49 13.34
N SER A 657 49.94 -64.20 13.57
CA SER A 657 50.37 -63.09 14.43
C SER A 657 50.00 -61.73 13.84
N ASN A 658 50.05 -61.60 12.51
CA ASN A 658 49.68 -60.39 11.78
C ASN A 658 48.15 -60.19 11.78
N ASP A 659 47.38 -61.27 11.64
CA ASP A 659 45.92 -61.26 11.78
C ASP A 659 45.50 -60.90 13.21
N LEU A 660 46.22 -61.39 14.23
CA LEU A 660 46.03 -61.01 15.64
C LEU A 660 46.37 -59.53 15.88
N SER A 661 47.42 -59.00 15.25
CA SER A 661 47.76 -57.57 15.32
C SER A 661 46.69 -56.71 14.65
N GLN A 662 46.24 -57.09 13.45
CA GLN A 662 45.18 -56.38 12.72
C GLN A 662 43.86 -56.35 13.51
N ALA A 663 43.51 -57.45 14.18
CA ALA A 663 42.32 -57.50 15.04
C ALA A 663 42.46 -56.61 16.28
N ALA A 664 43.65 -56.55 16.89
CA ALA A 664 43.92 -55.64 18.01
C ALA A 664 43.83 -54.17 17.59
N ASP A 665 44.35 -53.83 16.41
CA ASP A 665 44.29 -52.48 15.84
C ASP A 665 42.86 -52.08 15.47
N PHE A 666 42.05 -53.01 14.96
CA PHE A 666 40.64 -52.78 14.69
C PHE A 666 39.84 -52.49 15.97
N ILE A 667 40.04 -53.29 17.03
CA ILE A 667 39.35 -53.11 18.31
C ILE A 667 39.78 -51.81 18.98
N SER A 668 41.07 -51.48 18.97
CA SER A 668 41.58 -50.19 19.42
C SER A 668 40.99 -49.02 18.61
N SER A 669 40.80 -49.20 17.31
CA SER A 669 40.15 -48.21 16.45
C SER A 669 38.66 -48.04 16.78
N LEU A 670 37.90 -49.12 16.94
CA LEU A 670 36.49 -49.07 17.35
C LEU A 670 36.30 -48.41 18.71
N LEU A 671 37.13 -48.78 19.69
CA LEU A 671 37.06 -48.21 21.03
C LEU A 671 37.48 -46.74 21.05
N ASN A 672 38.56 -46.37 20.35
CA ASN A 672 38.95 -44.96 20.19
C ASN A 672 37.87 -44.12 19.48
N ILE A 673 37.14 -44.72 18.54
CA ILE A 673 36.01 -44.06 17.89
C ILE A 673 34.88 -43.85 18.90
N ILE A 674 34.52 -44.84 19.72
CA ILE A 674 33.35 -44.77 20.61
C ILE A 674 33.61 -43.97 21.88
N THR A 675 34.74 -44.16 22.57
CA THR A 675 34.95 -43.61 23.93
C THR A 675 35.85 -42.37 23.95
N GLY A 676 36.47 -42.00 22.82
CA GLY A 676 37.56 -41.05 22.83
C GLY A 676 38.81 -41.59 23.54
N PRO A 677 39.98 -40.93 23.40
CA PRO A 677 41.29 -41.50 23.74
C PRO A 677 41.61 -41.71 25.23
N SER A 678 40.63 -41.78 26.14
CA SER A 678 40.89 -41.46 27.57
C SER A 678 40.39 -42.44 28.66
N SER A 679 39.99 -43.68 28.39
CA SER A 679 39.80 -44.64 29.50
C SER A 679 39.94 -46.11 29.12
N ASN A 680 40.80 -46.80 29.88
CA ASN A 680 41.30 -48.18 29.81
C ASN A 680 40.46 -49.24 29.06
N PRO A 681 41.09 -50.09 28.21
CA PRO A 681 40.40 -51.07 27.38
C PRO A 681 40.10 -52.36 28.14
N THR A 682 38.82 -52.61 28.39
CA THR A 682 38.33 -53.94 28.81
C THR A 682 38.29 -54.86 27.59
N ARG A 683 39.17 -55.86 27.54
CA ARG A 683 39.25 -56.85 26.45
C ARG A 683 38.03 -57.78 26.48
N LEU A 684 37.07 -57.55 25.58
CA LEU A 684 36.07 -58.56 25.21
C LEU A 684 36.39 -59.08 23.79
N ALA A 685 36.59 -60.39 23.68
CA ALA A 685 36.88 -61.06 22.41
C ALA A 685 35.57 -61.44 21.69
N PHE A 686 35.40 -61.03 20.43
CA PHE A 686 34.37 -61.57 19.54
C PHE A 686 34.95 -61.83 18.15
N PRO A 687 34.81 -63.05 17.60
CA PRO A 687 35.25 -63.37 16.25
C PRO A 687 34.18 -62.96 15.23
N LEU A 688 34.37 -61.81 14.56
CA LEU A 688 33.51 -61.37 13.45
C LEU A 688 34.30 -61.42 12.13
N LYS A 689 33.61 -61.70 11.03
CA LYS A 689 34.20 -61.69 9.67
C LYS A 689 34.51 -60.23 9.25
N LYS A 690 35.63 -59.99 8.53
CA LYS A 690 36.09 -58.66 8.06
C LYS A 690 35.01 -57.80 7.37
N SER A 691 34.05 -58.42 6.68
CA SER A 691 32.93 -57.70 6.04
C SER A 691 31.86 -57.21 7.01
N ILE A 692 31.70 -57.89 8.14
CA ILE A 692 30.78 -57.49 9.23
C ILE A 692 31.47 -56.45 10.09
N GLU A 693 32.76 -56.65 10.33
CA GLU A 693 33.69 -55.75 11.01
C GLU A 693 33.68 -54.34 10.39
N SER A 694 33.90 -54.22 9.06
CA SER A 694 33.84 -52.94 8.35
C SER A 694 32.46 -52.30 8.41
N ARG A 695 31.38 -53.09 8.24
CA ARG A 695 30.01 -52.60 8.36
C ARG A 695 29.70 -52.09 9.77
N LEU A 696 30.26 -52.71 10.80
CA LEU A 696 30.08 -52.28 12.19
C LEU A 696 30.83 -50.97 12.44
N ILE A 697 32.08 -50.84 11.99
CA ILE A 697 32.81 -49.56 12.04
C ILE A 697 32.05 -48.48 11.29
N ASP A 698 31.56 -48.74 10.08
CA ASP A 698 30.83 -47.74 9.30
C ASP A 698 29.51 -47.35 9.95
N LEU A 699 28.83 -48.30 10.60
CA LEU A 699 27.61 -48.02 11.35
C LEU A 699 27.92 -47.17 12.59
N VAL A 700 28.90 -47.56 13.39
CA VAL A 700 29.32 -46.83 14.60
C VAL A 700 29.84 -45.44 14.25
N THR A 701 30.62 -45.32 13.17
CA THR A 701 31.14 -44.04 12.67
C THR A 701 30.00 -43.14 12.20
N ARG A 702 28.98 -43.69 11.52
CA ARG A 702 27.77 -42.93 11.14
C ARG A 702 26.95 -42.50 12.36
N ILE A 703 26.78 -43.38 13.35
CA ILE A 703 26.08 -43.06 14.60
C ILE A 703 26.83 -41.94 15.34
N LYS A 704 28.16 -42.03 15.44
CA LYS A 704 29.00 -40.99 16.04
C LYS A 704 28.87 -39.66 15.30
N LYS A 705 29.07 -39.64 13.98
CA LYS A 705 28.93 -38.41 13.18
C LYS A 705 27.55 -37.78 13.34
N ARG A 706 26.49 -38.61 13.45
CA ARG A 706 25.13 -38.13 13.71
C ARG A 706 25.00 -37.54 15.12
N ALA A 707 25.49 -38.23 16.14
CA ALA A 707 25.47 -37.74 17.52
C ALA A 707 26.28 -36.44 17.70
N ASP A 708 27.45 -36.34 17.07
CA ASP A 708 28.28 -35.14 17.06
C ASP A 708 27.55 -33.99 16.33
N SER A 709 26.91 -34.26 15.19
CA SER A 709 26.10 -33.29 14.45
C SER A 709 24.88 -32.83 15.26
N ASP A 710 24.18 -33.73 15.93
CA ASP A 710 23.01 -33.42 16.75
C ASP A 710 23.43 -32.56 17.95
N ARG A 711 24.59 -32.85 18.56
CA ARG A 711 25.17 -32.05 19.64
C ARG A 711 25.56 -30.64 19.17
N ASP A 712 26.15 -30.53 17.98
CA ASP A 712 26.52 -29.24 17.38
C ASP A 712 25.28 -28.39 17.02
N GLN A 713 24.17 -29.02 16.62
CA GLN A 713 22.89 -28.34 16.42
C GLN A 713 22.25 -27.88 17.74
N ILE A 714 22.32 -28.73 18.77
CA ILE A 714 21.88 -28.41 20.13
C ILE A 714 22.64 -27.20 20.68
N ASP A 715 23.97 -27.21 20.56
CA ASP A 715 24.83 -26.13 21.06
C ASP A 715 24.53 -24.81 20.32
N LYS A 716 24.31 -24.85 18.99
CA LYS A 716 23.89 -23.67 18.20
C LYS A 716 22.52 -23.14 18.62
N ALA A 717 21.56 -24.01 18.93
CA ALA A 717 20.25 -23.60 19.41
C ALA A 717 20.37 -22.93 20.79
N LEU A 718 21.15 -23.50 21.71
CA LEU A 718 21.40 -22.91 23.02
C LEU A 718 22.17 -21.58 22.91
N GLU A 719 23.17 -21.48 22.04
CA GLU A 719 23.93 -20.24 21.83
C GLU A 719 23.07 -19.14 21.23
N LYS A 720 22.20 -19.47 20.25
CA LYS A 720 21.21 -18.53 19.72
C LYS A 720 20.23 -18.08 20.81
N ALA A 721 19.74 -18.99 21.65
CA ALA A 721 18.86 -18.62 22.76
C ALA A 721 19.56 -17.72 23.79
N ARG A 722 20.84 -18.00 24.12
CA ARG A 722 21.67 -17.16 24.99
C ARG A 722 21.90 -15.77 24.39
N SER A 723 22.06 -15.66 23.08
CA SER A 723 22.15 -14.35 22.41
C SER A 723 20.89 -13.50 22.58
N TYR A 724 19.74 -14.15 22.82
CA TYR A 724 18.47 -13.52 23.17
C TYR A 724 18.23 -13.37 24.68
N GLY A 725 19.19 -13.77 25.52
CA GLY A 725 19.13 -13.64 26.98
C GLY A 725 18.54 -14.84 27.72
N TYR A 726 18.51 -16.03 27.12
CA TYR A 726 18.12 -17.26 27.81
C TYR A 726 19.32 -17.90 28.52
N ASP A 727 19.20 -18.11 29.83
CA ASP A 727 20.29 -18.62 30.69
C ASP A 727 20.17 -20.12 31.04
N GLY A 728 19.15 -20.82 30.54
CA GLY A 728 18.92 -22.24 30.84
C GLY A 728 19.75 -23.21 29.98
N GLU A 729 19.74 -24.49 30.37
CA GLU A 729 20.46 -25.58 29.67
C GLU A 729 19.55 -26.49 28.85
N SER A 730 18.22 -26.32 28.96
CA SER A 730 17.24 -27.15 28.27
C SER A 730 17.08 -26.68 26.81
N VAL A 731 17.40 -27.56 25.86
CA VAL A 731 17.27 -27.27 24.42
C VAL A 731 15.82 -27.00 24.02
N THR A 732 14.89 -27.73 24.62
CA THR A 732 13.45 -27.58 24.33
C THR A 732 12.95 -26.21 24.75
N GLU A 733 13.31 -25.77 25.96
CA GLU A 733 12.98 -24.44 26.47
C GLU A 733 13.71 -23.34 25.68
N ALA A 734 14.97 -23.56 25.30
CA ALA A 734 15.73 -22.63 24.47
C ALA A 734 15.07 -22.44 23.09
N ALA A 735 14.57 -23.53 22.48
CA ALA A 735 13.85 -23.49 21.21
C ALA A 735 12.52 -22.74 21.34
N GLU A 736 11.72 -23.03 22.38
CA GLU A 736 10.49 -22.30 22.68
C GLU A 736 10.75 -20.81 22.92
N PHE A 737 11.81 -20.48 23.65
CA PHE A 737 12.23 -19.11 23.90
C PHE A 737 12.64 -18.38 22.62
N ILE A 738 13.43 -19.02 21.74
CA ILE A 738 13.78 -18.47 20.43
C ILE A 738 12.52 -18.19 19.62
N VAL A 739 11.58 -19.14 19.53
CA VAL A 739 10.35 -18.97 18.76
C VAL A 739 9.52 -17.81 19.32
N ALA A 740 9.35 -17.75 20.64
CA ALA A 740 8.64 -16.65 21.29
C ALA A 740 9.30 -15.29 21.02
N ARG A 741 10.65 -15.25 21.02
CA ARG A 741 11.40 -14.01 20.82
C ARG A 741 11.42 -13.55 19.37
N GLU A 742 11.53 -14.46 18.42
CA GLU A 742 11.41 -14.18 16.98
C GLU A 742 10.00 -13.72 16.63
N ALA A 743 8.95 -14.36 17.19
CA ALA A 743 7.57 -13.93 17.00
C ALA A 743 7.32 -12.51 17.55
N GLU A 744 7.90 -12.18 18.71
CA GLU A 744 7.82 -10.82 19.26
C GLU A 744 8.63 -9.80 18.44
N SER A 745 9.80 -10.20 17.92
CA SER A 745 10.59 -9.36 17.00
C SER A 745 9.82 -9.07 15.71
N GLU A 746 9.20 -10.09 15.10
CA GLU A 746 8.37 -9.94 13.91
C GLU A 746 7.16 -9.05 14.19
N ARG A 747 6.51 -9.21 15.36
CA ARG A 747 5.43 -8.34 15.82
C ARG A 747 5.87 -6.88 15.97
N GLN A 748 7.04 -6.62 16.55
CA GLN A 748 7.60 -5.28 16.67
C GLN A 748 7.94 -4.68 15.30
N GLN A 749 8.46 -5.48 14.38
CA GLN A 749 8.70 -5.08 13.00
C GLN A 749 7.38 -4.73 12.30
N THR A 750 6.32 -5.54 12.44
CA THR A 750 5.01 -5.23 11.86
C THR A 750 4.41 -3.96 12.47
N LEU A 751 4.51 -3.78 13.79
CA LEU A 751 4.08 -2.54 14.45
C LEU A 751 4.87 -1.32 13.95
N SER A 752 6.17 -1.47 13.67
CA SER A 752 6.99 -0.41 13.09
C SER A 752 6.55 -0.06 11.66
N MET A 753 6.25 -1.06 10.84
CA MET A 753 5.71 -0.84 9.48
C MET A 753 4.35 -0.15 9.53
N ILE A 754 3.42 -0.63 10.37
CA ILE A 754 2.11 -0.02 10.58
C ILE A 754 2.27 1.43 11.07
N GLY A 755 3.23 1.69 11.96
CA GLY A 755 3.54 3.04 12.43
C GLY A 755 4.00 3.97 11.29
N ARG A 756 4.81 3.47 10.35
CA ARG A 756 5.21 4.23 9.15
C ARG A 756 4.05 4.45 8.20
N GLU A 757 3.28 3.41 7.88
CA GLU A 757 2.11 3.50 7.01
C GLU A 757 1.05 4.47 7.57
N LEU A 758 0.78 4.44 8.88
CA LEU A 758 -0.08 5.41 9.55
C LEU A 758 0.49 6.83 9.50
N GLY A 759 1.83 6.97 9.57
CA GLY A 759 2.53 8.23 9.35
C GLY A 759 2.30 8.76 7.94
N ASP A 760 2.45 7.91 6.93
CA ASP A 760 2.24 8.26 5.52
C ASP A 760 0.78 8.59 5.23
N VAL A 761 -0.18 7.85 5.78
CA VAL A 761 -1.62 8.14 5.69
C VAL A 761 -1.94 9.48 6.35
N ARG A 762 -1.36 9.79 7.52
CA ARG A 762 -1.52 11.11 8.16
C ARG A 762 -0.92 12.22 7.30
N ASN A 763 0.25 12.01 6.71
CA ASN A 763 0.90 12.98 5.83
C ASN A 763 0.08 13.22 4.57
N LEU A 764 -0.43 12.16 3.95
CA LEU A 764 -1.31 12.22 2.79
C LEU A 764 -2.60 12.98 3.13
N SER A 765 -3.26 12.62 4.22
CA SER A 765 -4.48 13.29 4.71
C SER A 765 -4.25 14.78 5.00
N ASN A 766 -3.11 15.13 5.61
CA ASN A 766 -2.73 16.52 5.84
C ASN A 766 -2.46 17.26 4.52
N SER A 767 -1.82 16.62 3.55
CA SER A 767 -1.56 17.19 2.23
C SER A 767 -2.86 17.45 1.45
N GLU A 768 -3.81 16.51 1.49
CA GLU A 768 -5.13 16.65 0.91
C GLU A 768 -5.90 17.78 1.60
N LYS A 769 -5.89 17.82 2.93
CA LYS A 769 -6.51 18.91 3.69
C LYS A 769 -5.93 20.27 3.29
N GLN A 770 -4.61 20.40 3.12
CA GLN A 770 -4.00 21.63 2.63
C GLN A 770 -4.39 21.97 1.19
N SER A 771 -4.50 20.95 0.32
CA SER A 771 -4.99 21.14 -1.05
C SER A 771 -6.42 21.67 -1.08
N TYR A 772 -7.31 21.12 -0.23
CA TYR A 772 -8.68 21.63 -0.08
C TYR A 772 -8.73 23.04 0.48
N ILE A 773 -7.87 23.38 1.45
CA ILE A 773 -7.77 24.76 1.97
C ILE A 773 -7.37 25.73 0.86
N LYS A 774 -6.35 25.40 0.07
CA LYS A 774 -5.91 26.22 -1.09
C LYS A 774 -7.01 26.39 -2.13
N LYS A 775 -7.69 25.31 -2.52
CA LYS A 775 -8.83 25.37 -3.44
C LYS A 775 -9.97 26.24 -2.89
N ASN A 776 -10.26 26.15 -1.60
CA ASN A 776 -11.27 27.00 -0.96
C ASN A 776 -10.86 28.47 -0.95
N GLU A 777 -9.59 28.79 -0.73
CA GLU A 777 -9.08 30.16 -0.83
C GLU A 777 -9.15 30.72 -2.26
N GLU A 778 -8.84 29.90 -3.26
CA GLU A 778 -8.99 30.27 -4.67
C GLU A 778 -10.45 30.52 -5.05
N LEU A 779 -11.36 29.65 -4.62
CA LEU A 779 -12.80 29.83 -4.81
C LEU A 779 -13.31 31.09 -4.10
N LYS A 780 -12.85 31.37 -2.87
CA LYS A 780 -13.16 32.63 -2.17
C LYS A 780 -12.67 33.85 -2.96
N LYS A 781 -11.45 33.81 -3.50
CA LYS A 781 -10.92 34.88 -4.38
C LYS A 781 -11.75 35.04 -5.66
N LYS A 782 -12.18 33.94 -6.29
CA LYS A 782 -13.09 33.99 -7.46
C LYS A 782 -14.45 34.59 -7.11
N ILE A 783 -15.03 34.22 -5.97
CA ILE A 783 -16.30 34.80 -5.48
C ILE A 783 -16.16 36.31 -5.26
N VAL A 784 -15.05 36.78 -4.67
CA VAL A 784 -14.80 38.22 -4.49
C VAL A 784 -14.70 38.93 -5.85
N LYS A 785 -13.93 38.40 -6.80
CA LYS A 785 -13.83 38.97 -8.16
C LYS A 785 -15.18 39.02 -8.89
N LEU A 786 -16.00 37.96 -8.77
CA LEU A 786 -17.33 37.92 -9.38
C LEU A 786 -18.27 38.94 -8.74
N ARG A 787 -18.20 39.12 -7.41
CA ARG A 787 -18.98 40.16 -6.70
C ARG A 787 -18.56 41.57 -7.11
N GLU A 788 -17.26 41.80 -7.30
CA GLU A 788 -16.72 43.07 -7.76
C GLU A 788 -17.16 43.36 -9.21
N ALA A 789 -17.07 42.38 -10.11
CA ALA A 789 -17.54 42.50 -11.49
C ALA A 789 -19.06 42.75 -11.55
N LEU A 790 -19.85 42.06 -10.73
CA LEU A 790 -21.28 42.28 -10.60
C LEU A 790 -21.59 43.70 -10.10
N SER A 791 -20.83 44.20 -9.12
CA SER A 791 -20.96 45.58 -8.62
C SER A 791 -20.63 46.62 -9.70
N GLN A 792 -19.57 46.40 -10.47
CA GLN A 792 -19.19 47.27 -11.59
C GLN A 792 -20.26 47.25 -12.70
N GLN A 793 -20.83 46.08 -13.00
CA GLN A 793 -21.91 45.96 -13.98
C GLN A 793 -23.18 46.66 -13.50
N MET A 794 -23.58 46.47 -12.24
CA MET A 794 -24.72 47.19 -11.66
C MET A 794 -24.53 48.70 -11.70
N GLU A 795 -23.32 49.19 -11.41
CA GLU A 795 -23.03 50.62 -11.49
C GLU A 795 -23.06 51.14 -12.93
N LYS A 796 -22.59 50.35 -13.91
CA LYS A 796 -22.71 50.69 -15.34
C LYS A 796 -24.17 50.74 -15.79
N THR A 797 -24.98 49.76 -15.39
CA THR A 797 -26.42 49.75 -15.68
C THR A 797 -27.10 50.96 -15.05
N ARG A 798 -26.79 51.28 -13.79
CA ARG A 798 -27.34 52.46 -13.10
C ARG A 798 -26.99 53.77 -13.82
N LYS A 799 -25.75 53.94 -14.29
CA LYS A 799 -25.35 55.12 -15.07
C LYS A 799 -26.09 55.20 -16.40
N SER A 800 -26.24 54.08 -17.10
CA SER A 800 -27.01 54.03 -18.34
C SER A 800 -28.49 54.31 -18.12
N GLU A 801 -29.07 53.85 -17.01
CA GLU A 801 -30.46 54.16 -16.63
C GLU A 801 -30.61 55.65 -16.30
N GLU A 802 -29.65 56.26 -15.61
CA GLU A 802 -29.62 57.69 -15.32
C GLU A 802 -29.52 58.53 -16.61
N GLU A 803 -28.65 58.14 -17.55
CA GLU A 803 -28.55 58.76 -18.88
C GLU A 803 -29.85 58.66 -19.68
N LEU A 804 -30.52 57.49 -19.65
CA LEU A 804 -31.82 57.30 -20.31
C LEU A 804 -32.94 58.11 -19.64
N LEU A 805 -32.92 58.25 -18.31
CA LEU A 805 -33.87 59.10 -17.58
C LEU A 805 -33.67 60.58 -17.93
N ASP A 806 -32.42 61.03 -18.01
CA ASP A 806 -32.09 62.39 -18.46
C ASP A 806 -32.56 62.63 -19.90
N GLU A 807 -32.34 61.66 -20.80
CA GLU A 807 -32.83 61.74 -22.19
C GLU A 807 -34.36 61.81 -22.24
N ILE A 808 -35.06 60.95 -21.47
CA ILE A 808 -36.52 61.00 -21.34
C ILE A 808 -36.99 62.38 -20.85
N ASP A 809 -36.32 62.97 -19.86
CA ASP A 809 -36.67 64.29 -19.33
C ASP A 809 -36.41 65.42 -20.34
N THR A 810 -35.37 65.31 -21.16
CA THR A 810 -35.14 66.25 -22.27
C THR A 810 -36.22 66.14 -23.34
N LEU A 811 -36.55 64.92 -23.78
CA LEU A 811 -37.61 64.66 -24.75
C LEU A 811 -38.99 65.09 -24.22
N GLN A 812 -39.27 64.88 -22.93
CA GLN A 812 -40.51 65.37 -22.32
C GLN A 812 -40.59 66.90 -22.31
N ARG A 813 -39.48 67.59 -22.05
CA ARG A 813 -39.40 69.05 -22.13
C ARG A 813 -39.65 69.52 -23.57
N GLU A 814 -39.04 68.87 -24.55
CA GLU A 814 -39.25 69.18 -25.97
C GLU A 814 -40.70 68.94 -26.39
N ILE A 815 -41.31 67.82 -25.98
CA ILE A 815 -42.74 67.55 -26.24
C ILE A 815 -43.63 68.63 -25.62
N ARG A 816 -43.34 69.10 -24.40
CA ARG A 816 -44.10 70.19 -23.76
C ARG A 816 -43.93 71.50 -24.53
N GLN A 817 -42.72 71.79 -24.99
CA GLN A 817 -42.43 72.98 -25.80
C GLN A 817 -43.17 72.93 -27.13
N LEU A 818 -43.05 71.83 -27.88
CA LEU A 818 -43.75 71.62 -29.15
C LEU A 818 -45.28 71.66 -29.00
N LYS A 819 -45.83 71.13 -27.89
CA LYS A 819 -47.27 71.26 -27.60
C LYS A 819 -47.68 72.71 -27.38
N SER A 820 -46.88 73.49 -26.64
CA SER A 820 -47.11 74.92 -26.45
C SER A 820 -47.04 75.66 -27.79
N ASP A 821 -46.02 75.37 -28.61
CA ASP A 821 -45.84 75.99 -29.91
C ASP A 821 -47.00 75.65 -30.86
N LEU A 822 -47.43 74.39 -30.91
CA LEU A 822 -48.59 73.94 -31.67
C LEU A 822 -49.88 74.65 -31.23
N GLU A 823 -50.09 74.82 -29.93
CA GLU A 823 -51.26 75.53 -29.40
C GLU A 823 -51.23 77.02 -29.76
N THR A 824 -50.05 77.65 -29.71
CA THR A 824 -49.89 79.03 -30.18
C THR A 824 -50.15 79.14 -31.69
N GLU A 825 -49.68 78.18 -32.49
CA GLU A 825 -49.92 78.16 -33.93
C GLU A 825 -51.41 77.98 -34.24
N ARG A 826 -52.09 77.05 -33.55
CA ARG A 826 -53.54 76.86 -33.67
C ARG A 826 -54.30 78.14 -33.38
N LYS A 827 -53.98 78.81 -32.27
CA LYS A 827 -54.61 80.07 -31.90
C LYS A 827 -54.32 81.18 -32.91
N VAL A 828 -53.10 81.26 -33.44
CA VAL A 828 -52.76 82.18 -34.54
C VAL A 828 -53.59 81.89 -35.80
N ARG A 829 -53.72 80.61 -36.19
CA ARG A 829 -54.54 80.19 -37.34
C ARG A 829 -56.02 80.52 -37.14
N GLU A 830 -56.57 80.29 -35.95
CA GLU A 830 -57.95 80.64 -35.60
C GLU A 830 -58.18 82.15 -35.72
N GLU A 831 -57.28 82.97 -35.19
CA GLU A 831 -57.38 84.42 -35.24
C GLU A 831 -57.21 84.98 -36.67
N ILE A 832 -56.30 84.41 -37.48
CA ILE A 832 -56.19 84.73 -38.92
C ILE A 832 -57.48 84.33 -39.66
N THR A 833 -58.05 83.17 -39.33
CA THR A 833 -59.30 82.70 -39.95
C THR A 833 -60.46 83.63 -39.61
N ARG A 834 -60.57 84.07 -38.35
CA ARG A 834 -61.55 85.08 -37.91
C ARG A 834 -61.38 86.39 -38.65
N LEU A 835 -60.14 86.88 -38.78
CA LEU A 835 -59.82 88.10 -39.53
C LEU A 835 -60.21 87.99 -41.01
N GLY A 836 -59.90 86.85 -41.66
CA GLY A 836 -60.26 86.57 -43.05
C GLY A 836 -61.78 86.48 -43.26
N ALA A 837 -62.52 85.92 -42.30
CA ALA A 837 -63.99 85.89 -42.30
C ALA A 837 -64.62 87.26 -41.98
N GLY A 838 -63.82 88.27 -41.62
CA GLY A 838 -64.29 89.60 -41.25
C GLY A 838 -64.93 89.69 -39.87
N LEU A 839 -64.66 88.72 -38.98
CA LEU A 839 -65.02 88.76 -37.57
C LEU A 839 -63.97 89.52 -36.75
N SER A 840 -64.31 89.98 -35.54
CA SER A 840 -63.34 90.61 -34.65
C SER A 840 -62.30 89.58 -34.19
N SER A 841 -61.04 89.79 -34.56
CA SER A 841 -59.88 89.00 -34.12
C SER A 841 -59.04 89.78 -33.11
N ASP A 842 -58.32 89.09 -32.23
CA ASP A 842 -57.35 89.69 -31.30
C ASP A 842 -56.05 90.03 -32.04
N THR A 843 -56.04 91.21 -32.66
CA THR A 843 -54.89 91.72 -33.44
C THR A 843 -53.66 91.98 -32.56
N SER A 844 -53.84 92.17 -31.26
CA SER A 844 -52.72 92.33 -30.31
C SER A 844 -51.98 91.00 -30.11
N TYR A 845 -52.73 89.91 -30.02
CA TYR A 845 -52.18 88.55 -29.96
C TYR A 845 -51.43 88.19 -31.25
N LEU A 846 -52.02 88.44 -32.42
CA LEU A 846 -51.37 88.22 -33.72
C LEU A 846 -50.08 89.03 -33.87
N ARG A 847 -50.05 90.30 -33.43
CA ARG A 847 -48.84 91.14 -33.42
C ARG A 847 -47.72 90.60 -32.55
N SER A 848 -48.06 89.93 -31.45
CA SER A 848 -47.07 89.37 -30.52
C SER A 848 -46.47 88.04 -30.98
N LYS A 849 -47.13 87.34 -31.92
CA LYS A 849 -46.76 85.97 -32.33
C LYS A 849 -46.34 85.83 -33.79
N LEU A 850 -46.77 86.73 -34.66
CA LEU A 850 -46.36 86.73 -36.07
C LEU A 850 -45.04 87.48 -36.25
N SER A 851 -44.22 86.98 -37.16
CA SER A 851 -43.05 87.72 -37.61
C SER A 851 -43.46 89.02 -38.31
N GLN A 852 -42.55 89.99 -38.36
CA GLN A 852 -42.83 91.29 -38.97
C GLN A 852 -43.23 91.18 -40.45
N LYS A 853 -42.81 90.13 -41.16
CA LYS A 853 -43.21 89.85 -42.54
C LYS A 853 -44.65 89.36 -42.63
N GLU A 854 -45.04 88.42 -41.77
CA GLU A 854 -46.41 87.89 -41.70
C GLU A 854 -47.39 88.97 -41.23
N LEU A 855 -46.96 89.83 -40.31
CA LEU A 855 -47.80 90.92 -39.83
C LEU A 855 -48.18 91.91 -40.94
N ARG A 856 -47.25 92.20 -41.86
CA ARG A 856 -47.55 93.04 -43.04
C ARG A 856 -48.60 92.41 -43.95
N LEU A 857 -48.62 91.07 -44.07
CA LEU A 857 -49.64 90.35 -44.84
C LEU A 857 -51.00 90.41 -44.13
N VAL A 858 -51.03 90.28 -42.80
CA VAL A 858 -52.26 90.44 -42.00
C VAL A 858 -52.81 91.86 -42.11
N ASP A 859 -51.97 92.89 -41.96
CA ASP A 859 -52.37 94.30 -42.14
C ASP A 859 -52.88 94.56 -43.57
N PHE A 860 -52.29 93.92 -44.58
CA PHE A 860 -52.76 93.99 -45.97
C PHE A 860 -54.12 93.30 -46.15
N ALA A 861 -54.30 92.09 -45.61
CA ALA A 861 -55.56 91.37 -45.65
C ALA A 861 -56.68 92.10 -44.90
N GLU A 862 -56.39 92.74 -43.77
CA GLU A 862 -57.35 93.56 -43.03
C GLU A 862 -57.77 94.80 -43.84
N LYS A 863 -56.82 95.46 -44.51
CA LYS A 863 -57.11 96.57 -45.44
C LYS A 863 -57.97 96.11 -46.61
N MET A 864 -57.66 94.96 -47.20
CA MET A 864 -58.44 94.35 -48.29
C MET A 864 -59.85 93.99 -47.83
N SER A 865 -60.02 93.39 -46.65
CA SER A 865 -61.34 93.04 -46.10
C SER A 865 -62.17 94.28 -45.78
N LYS A 866 -61.56 95.36 -45.24
CA LYS A 866 -62.25 96.66 -45.04
C LYS A 866 -62.64 97.30 -46.36
N SER A 867 -61.76 97.24 -47.37
CA SER A 867 -62.02 97.69 -48.74
C SER A 867 -63.15 96.88 -49.38
N GLU A 868 -63.18 95.56 -49.22
CA GLU A 868 -64.21 94.68 -49.76
C GLU A 868 -65.55 94.88 -49.04
N LYS A 869 -65.55 95.08 -47.72
CA LYS A 869 -66.76 95.46 -46.96
C LYS A 869 -67.28 96.83 -47.40
N GLN A 870 -66.40 97.82 -47.62
CA GLN A 870 -66.79 99.11 -48.21
C GLN A 870 -67.32 98.94 -49.64
N ALA A 871 -66.72 98.08 -50.46
CA ALA A 871 -67.17 97.79 -51.81
C ALA A 871 -68.52 97.05 -51.83
N LYS A 872 -68.75 96.12 -50.90
CA LYS A 872 -70.06 95.46 -50.69
C LYS A 872 -71.10 96.44 -50.16
N MET A 873 -70.76 97.30 -49.20
CA MET A 873 -71.64 98.39 -48.77
C MET A 873 -71.97 99.34 -49.92
N LEU A 874 -71.00 99.70 -50.74
CA LEU A 874 -71.19 100.54 -51.94
C LEU A 874 -72.02 99.82 -52.99
N HIS A 875 -71.79 98.52 -53.22
CA HIS A 875 -72.58 97.70 -54.12
C HIS A 875 -74.00 97.53 -53.62
N ASP A 876 -74.20 97.33 -52.31
CA ASP A 876 -75.53 97.22 -51.70
C ASP A 876 -76.22 98.59 -51.66
N GLN A 877 -75.49 99.69 -51.48
CA GLN A 877 -75.98 101.06 -51.67
C GLN A 877 -76.34 101.35 -53.13
N GLN A 878 -75.54 100.88 -54.09
CA GLN A 878 -75.81 100.99 -55.52
C GLN A 878 -76.98 100.09 -55.93
N LYS A 879 -77.14 98.93 -55.30
CA LYS A 879 -78.26 98.01 -55.50
C LYS A 879 -79.54 98.57 -54.86
N THR A 880 -79.47 99.14 -53.66
CA THR A 880 -80.61 99.88 -53.08
C THR A 880 -80.92 101.10 -53.93
N MET A 881 -79.94 101.89 -54.39
CA MET A 881 -80.17 102.98 -55.34
C MET A 881 -80.76 102.50 -56.68
N ARG A 882 -80.33 101.34 -57.22
CA ARG A 882 -80.92 100.73 -58.42
C ARG A 882 -82.34 100.26 -58.17
N VAL A 883 -82.65 99.64 -57.03
CA VAL A 883 -84.02 99.27 -56.65
C VAL A 883 -84.87 100.52 -56.39
N THR A 884 -84.27 101.60 -55.87
CA THR A 884 -84.95 102.89 -55.69
C THR A 884 -85.18 103.58 -57.04
N LEU A 885 -84.25 103.48 -57.99
CA LEU A 885 -84.36 103.97 -59.37
C LEU A 885 -85.29 103.11 -60.23
N GLU A 886 -85.31 101.79 -60.08
CA GLU A 886 -86.30 100.90 -60.70
C GLU A 886 -87.68 101.17 -60.12
N ASN A 887 -87.82 101.42 -58.82
CA ASN A 887 -89.08 101.88 -58.24
C ASN A 887 -89.44 103.31 -58.67
N HIS A 888 -88.47 104.18 -58.99
CA HIS A 888 -88.70 105.52 -59.55
C HIS A 888 -88.94 105.52 -61.08
N MET A 889 -88.52 104.48 -61.79
CA MET A 889 -88.82 104.27 -63.21
C MET A 889 -90.15 103.52 -63.40
N ILE A 890 -90.49 102.58 -62.49
CA ILE A 890 -91.81 101.92 -62.43
C ILE A 890 -92.91 102.89 -61.95
N THR A 891 -92.57 104.02 -61.32
CA THR A 891 -93.53 105.11 -60.99
C THR A 891 -93.51 106.30 -61.96
N LYS A 892 -92.74 106.24 -63.06
CA LYS A 892 -92.75 107.26 -64.14
C LYS A 892 -93.01 106.73 -65.55
N THR A 893 -93.36 105.45 -65.70
CA THR A 893 -93.87 104.88 -66.97
C THR A 893 -95.07 103.96 -66.76
N SER A 894 -96.11 104.49 -66.11
CA SER A 894 -97.49 104.02 -66.26
C SER A 894 -98.50 105.14 -66.02
N SER A 895 -98.31 106.24 -66.76
CA SER A 895 -99.40 107.11 -67.18
C SER A 895 -99.15 107.62 -68.60
N SER A 896 -99.96 107.08 -69.53
CA SER A 896 -100.22 107.58 -70.89
C SER A 896 -99.11 107.28 -71.90
N SER A 897 -99.26 106.34 -72.83
CA SER A 897 -100.41 106.18 -73.73
C SER A 897 -100.15 104.90 -74.56
N ARG A 898 -101.15 104.17 -75.09
CA ARG A 898 -101.74 104.58 -76.38
C ARG A 898 -100.63 105.09 -77.30
N SER A 899 -100.14 104.42 -78.30
CA SER A 899 -100.50 103.17 -78.98
C SER A 899 -99.51 103.19 -80.14
N ASP A 900 -98.85 102.07 -80.39
CA ASP A 900 -97.95 101.83 -81.53
C ASP A 900 -96.69 102.70 -81.62
N SER A 901 -95.53 102.03 -81.44
CA SER A 901 -94.23 102.18 -82.13
C SER A 901 -93.12 101.62 -81.25
#